data_AF-A0A938M6Y3-F1
#
_entry.id   AF-A0A938M6Y3-F1
#
_cell.length_a   1.000
_cell.length_b   1.000
_cell.length_c   1.000
_cell.angle_alpha   90.00
_cell.angle_beta   90.00
_cell.angle_gamma   90.00
#
_symmetry.space_group_name_H-M   'P 1'
#
loop_
_entity.id
_entity.type
_entity.pdbx_description
1 polymer ?
#
loop_
_entity_poly.entity_id
_entity_poly.type
_entity_poly.pdbx_seq_one_letter_code
_entity_poly.pdbx_strand_id
1 'polypeptide(L)'
;MDEGRRMGKLDRICDIGIEVCILAVLLATPGLWNPWGLNAYELPKVCFLRVMVVAGMALWGVKVFTVHGSRFTVQTGQNGQAGRTGCPRPLLMAVLAFTGAQVLSCLLSLHRYTSFFGTLDRQQGCYTMLCYVGFFFLLCSHLSGAGSDSGRAWRILAAAVLGSVWVCGVGLAEAVHYLREQLKDLCGFVWGHAVQTRGEPVSVLGLGQVWRISSTLGNPTFLGAYLILLIPFTIPLFWRSRGSRTWGARFAGWGLGLLAAAQLVCLYLTGSRGPWLGLAAALVFFAVVMGLRLGAWRLLAAACAVPVLVAALVVVMNTENPLRSPLSRVPYLDRFGFVDEALRGEGQDRVRPLVWKATLRMVTRPPSVGLEPDKLRTFRPLVGWGQDMMPFAFQAVFPPQLEDYGPGRRLHVDRAHNVFLDAAAATGLTGLLAYVGVLATSFTLGLRRCWRAAERDEQLLLTFALAAIFGHLVEAQFGIVLTGAQTLFWLALAMVAVSSAHRPASQEQEGHLGAGWRLRVVCVAILGSLLFGAAAIHAGTHLAADTIGWRAWRGPRGPSAIGLLDRAIRLAPNYSFYRFVSGEVCRQTALKTPAGAFKLDLFKESVRAFQAAIALQPFYANYHAATGHVYGRWSFEFDASKLPLAIDHYEKALKLSPNNVDMRDDLAQVLLDAGRPADALAQVEKSAAIDPGYKRTQRLLAEVRKRLSGDQRGP
;
A
#
# COMPACT_ATOMS: atom_id res chain seq x y z
N MET A 1 -28.15 27.21 33.80
CA MET A 1 -27.30 26.21 34.48
C MET A 1 -27.44 24.80 33.90
N ASP A 2 -28.66 24.29 33.67
CA ASP A 2 -28.85 22.89 33.24
C ASP A 2 -28.35 22.61 31.80
N GLU A 3 -28.43 23.60 30.90
CA GLU A 3 -27.89 23.49 29.53
C GLU A 3 -26.36 23.45 29.49
N GLY A 4 -25.67 24.30 30.27
CA GLY A 4 -24.21 24.29 30.37
C GLY A 4 -23.67 22.98 30.94
N ARG A 5 -24.39 22.36 31.89
CA ARG A 5 -24.04 21.06 32.46
C ARG A 5 -24.23 19.91 31.46
N ARG A 6 -25.27 19.95 30.62
CA ARG A 6 -25.50 18.98 29.54
C ARG A 6 -24.48 19.14 28.40
N MET A 7 -24.09 20.38 28.08
CA MET A 7 -23.03 20.68 27.11
C MET A 7 -21.67 20.13 27.55
N GLY A 8 -21.25 20.38 28.80
CA GLY A 8 -19.99 19.83 29.33
C GLY A 8 -19.97 18.30 29.36
N LYS A 9 -21.13 17.64 29.53
CA LYS A 9 -21.24 16.18 29.40
C LYS A 9 -21.08 15.71 27.96
N LEU A 10 -21.76 16.34 27.00
CA LEU A 10 -21.69 15.96 25.58
C LEU A 10 -20.28 16.16 25.00
N ASP A 11 -19.63 17.27 25.35
CA ASP A 11 -18.24 17.55 24.96
C ASP A 11 -17.28 16.48 25.48
N ARG A 12 -17.40 16.11 26.76
CA ARG A 12 -16.61 15.04 27.38
C ARG A 12 -16.85 13.68 26.72
N ILE A 13 -18.10 13.37 26.36
CA ILE A 13 -18.44 12.13 25.63
C ILE A 13 -17.76 12.11 24.26
N CYS A 14 -17.83 13.22 23.52
CA CYS A 14 -17.18 13.33 22.21
C CYS A 14 -15.66 13.18 22.34
N ASP A 15 -15.04 13.79 23.34
CA ASP A 15 -13.59 13.67 23.57
C ASP A 15 -13.15 12.25 23.89
N ILE A 16 -13.87 11.55 24.77
CA ILE A 16 -13.61 10.15 25.08
C ILE A 16 -13.79 9.29 23.83
N GLY A 17 -14.86 9.50 23.07
CA GLY A 17 -15.13 8.74 21.86
C GLY A 17 -14.08 8.96 20.75
N ILE A 18 -13.61 10.20 20.56
CA ILE A 18 -12.52 10.51 19.62
C ILE A 18 -11.23 9.83 20.07
N GLU A 19 -10.91 9.90 21.37
CA GLU A 19 -9.72 9.24 21.92
C GLU A 19 -9.78 7.72 21.71
N VAL A 20 -10.92 7.08 21.98
CA VAL A 20 -11.15 5.65 21.74
C VAL A 20 -10.91 5.31 20.27
N CYS A 21 -11.42 6.11 19.33
CA CYS A 21 -11.20 5.88 17.89
C CYS A 21 -9.70 5.97 17.53
N ILE A 22 -8.98 6.98 18.06
CA ILE A 22 -7.54 7.14 17.81
C ILE A 22 -6.75 5.96 18.37
N LEU A 23 -7.00 5.60 19.62
CA LEU A 23 -6.31 4.50 20.29
C LEU A 23 -6.61 3.16 19.60
N ALA A 24 -7.86 2.93 19.19
CA ALA A 24 -8.25 1.73 18.45
C ALA A 24 -7.50 1.61 17.13
N VAL A 25 -7.38 2.71 16.36
CA VAL A 25 -6.59 2.73 15.12
C VAL A 25 -5.14 2.35 15.38
N LEU A 26 -4.50 2.92 16.41
CA LEU A 26 -3.08 2.68 16.69
C LEU A 26 -2.79 1.28 17.25
N LEU A 27 -3.70 0.75 18.09
CA LEU A 27 -3.53 -0.55 18.74
C LEU A 27 -3.92 -1.73 17.84
N ALA A 28 -5.06 -1.64 17.15
CA ALA A 28 -5.63 -2.78 16.44
C ALA A 28 -5.15 -2.89 14.99
N THR A 29 -5.13 -1.78 14.23
CA THR A 29 -4.76 -1.78 12.80
C THR A 29 -3.50 -2.57 12.46
N PRO A 30 -2.36 -2.41 13.15
CA PRO A 30 -1.16 -3.16 12.79
C PRO A 30 -1.31 -4.68 12.98
N GLY A 31 -2.19 -5.12 13.87
CA GLY A 31 -2.41 -6.53 14.19
C GLY A 31 -3.56 -7.22 13.47
N LEU A 32 -4.44 -6.49 12.80
CA LEU A 32 -5.57 -7.08 12.09
C LEU A 32 -5.12 -7.83 10.83
N TRP A 33 -5.45 -9.11 10.73
CA TRP A 33 -5.34 -9.91 9.51
C TRP A 33 -6.49 -10.92 9.42
N ASN A 34 -6.84 -11.35 8.21
CA ASN A 34 -7.85 -12.36 7.94
C ASN A 34 -7.23 -13.51 7.12
N PRO A 35 -6.81 -14.62 7.74
CA PRO A 35 -6.11 -15.69 7.02
C PRO A 35 -7.02 -16.46 6.04
N TRP A 36 -8.33 -16.23 6.09
CA TRP A 36 -9.33 -16.84 5.22
C TRP A 36 -9.83 -15.90 4.13
N GLY A 37 -9.15 -14.77 3.89
CA GLY A 37 -9.46 -13.82 2.81
C GLY A 37 -8.49 -13.94 1.63
N LEU A 38 -8.89 -13.45 0.45
CA LEU A 38 -7.98 -13.31 -0.70
C LEU A 38 -6.96 -12.19 -0.42
N ASN A 39 -7.40 -11.09 0.18
CA ASN A 39 -6.53 -10.06 0.73
C ASN A 39 -6.43 -10.18 2.25
N ALA A 40 -5.59 -11.12 2.69
CA ALA A 40 -5.48 -11.47 4.11
C ALA A 40 -4.92 -10.34 4.99
N TYR A 41 -4.09 -9.47 4.43
CA TYR A 41 -3.29 -8.53 5.23
C TYR A 41 -3.79 -7.09 5.17
N GLU A 42 -4.02 -6.51 3.99
CA GLU A 42 -4.31 -5.07 3.88
C GLU A 42 -5.80 -4.76 4.04
N LEU A 43 -6.69 -5.57 3.46
CA LEU A 43 -8.12 -5.30 3.47
C LEU A 43 -8.71 -5.14 4.89
N PRO A 44 -8.42 -6.01 5.87
CA PRO A 44 -8.89 -5.83 7.25
C PRO A 44 -8.43 -4.52 7.88
N LYS A 45 -7.19 -4.11 7.60
CA LYS A 45 -6.60 -2.88 8.15
C LYS A 45 -7.26 -1.63 7.58
N VAL A 46 -7.42 -1.59 6.26
CA VAL A 46 -8.05 -0.45 5.57
C VAL A 46 -9.53 -0.32 5.97
N CYS A 47 -10.26 -1.43 6.01
CA CYS A 47 -11.65 -1.44 6.45
C CYS A 47 -11.80 -0.90 7.88
N PHE A 48 -10.98 -1.39 8.80
CA PHE A 48 -11.01 -0.95 10.19
C PHE A 48 -10.65 0.53 10.34
N LEU A 49 -9.57 0.98 9.69
CA LEU A 49 -9.15 2.38 9.69
C LEU A 49 -10.27 3.30 9.19
N ARG A 50 -10.88 2.97 8.04
CA ARG A 50 -11.97 3.77 7.44
C ARG A 50 -13.12 3.93 8.42
N VAL A 51 -13.58 2.84 9.04
CA VAL A 51 -14.70 2.86 9.99
C VAL A 51 -14.38 3.69 11.23
N MET A 52 -13.21 3.49 11.84
CA MET A 52 -12.81 4.20 13.06
C MET A 52 -12.56 5.70 12.81
N VAL A 53 -11.95 6.06 11.67
CA VAL A 53 -11.74 7.47 11.32
C VAL A 53 -13.06 8.17 11.02
N VAL A 54 -13.97 7.53 10.28
CA VAL A 54 -15.30 8.13 10.00
C VAL A 54 -16.09 8.31 11.29
N ALA A 55 -16.05 7.35 12.21
CA ALA A 55 -16.64 7.49 13.55
C ALA A 55 -16.04 8.67 14.33
N GLY A 56 -14.70 8.75 14.38
CA GLY A 56 -14.00 9.86 15.04
C GLY A 56 -14.32 11.22 14.43
N MET A 57 -14.38 11.31 13.10
CA MET A 57 -14.73 12.55 12.37
C MET A 57 -16.18 12.96 12.61
N ALA A 58 -17.11 12.02 12.74
CA ALA A 58 -18.50 12.31 13.11
C ALA A 58 -18.60 12.92 14.52
N LEU A 59 -17.92 12.32 15.50
CA LEU A 59 -17.84 12.83 16.87
C LEU A 59 -17.15 14.21 16.93
N TRP A 60 -16.08 14.38 16.17
CA TRP A 60 -15.39 15.67 16.04
C TRP A 60 -16.31 16.74 15.45
N GLY A 61 -17.08 16.40 14.42
CA GLY A 61 -18.09 17.29 13.83
C GLY A 61 -19.11 17.75 14.87
N VAL A 62 -19.67 16.83 15.67
CA VAL A 62 -20.59 17.17 16.77
C VAL A 62 -19.91 18.14 17.75
N LYS A 63 -18.67 17.84 18.17
CA LYS A 63 -17.89 18.66 19.11
C LYS A 63 -17.69 20.10 18.61
N VAL A 64 -17.36 20.27 17.33
CA VAL A 64 -17.13 21.60 16.74
C VAL A 64 -18.36 22.49 16.85
N PHE A 65 -19.56 21.93 16.61
CA PHE A 65 -20.81 22.70 16.64
C PHE A 65 -21.43 22.87 18.03
N THR A 66 -21.07 22.03 19.01
CA THR A 66 -21.54 22.16 20.41
C THR A 66 -20.74 23.19 21.22
N VAL A 67 -19.42 23.29 20.99
CA VAL A 67 -18.54 24.12 21.84
C VAL A 67 -18.35 25.54 21.29
N HIS A 68 -18.34 25.73 19.97
CA HIS A 68 -17.84 26.98 19.37
C HIS A 68 -18.88 27.83 18.63
N GLY A 69 -20.14 27.37 18.56
CA GLY A 69 -21.20 28.08 17.86
C GLY A 69 -20.99 28.25 16.34
N SER A 70 -22.04 28.76 15.71
CA SER A 70 -22.30 28.80 14.26
C SER A 70 -21.22 29.35 13.30
N ARG A 71 -20.17 30.03 13.78
CA ARG A 71 -19.17 30.66 12.92
C ARG A 71 -17.99 29.73 12.72
N PHE A 72 -18.01 28.93 11.65
CA PHE A 72 -16.81 28.33 11.04
C PHE A 72 -15.99 29.43 10.34
N THR A 73 -15.61 30.48 11.07
CA THR A 73 -14.57 31.39 10.59
C THR A 73 -13.26 30.65 10.79
N VAL A 74 -12.63 30.22 9.69
CA VAL A 74 -11.19 30.06 9.64
C VAL A 74 -10.64 31.40 10.10
N GLN A 75 -10.34 31.55 11.39
CA GLN A 75 -9.68 32.75 11.89
C GLN A 75 -8.30 32.75 11.22
N THR A 76 -8.23 33.50 10.12
CA THR A 76 -7.05 33.97 9.41
C THR A 76 -6.30 34.92 10.32
N GLY A 77 -5.88 34.45 11.49
CA GLY A 77 -4.90 35.17 12.27
C GLY A 77 -3.65 35.37 11.43
N GLN A 78 -3.02 36.50 11.62
CA GLN A 78 -1.71 36.75 11.04
C GLN A 78 -0.68 35.91 11.82
N ASN A 79 0.41 35.51 11.16
CA ASN A 79 1.63 34.97 11.77
C ASN A 79 1.49 33.70 12.66
N GLY A 80 1.36 32.52 12.04
CA GLY A 80 1.75 31.25 12.69
C GLY A 80 0.89 30.73 13.86
N GLN A 81 -0.20 31.40 14.22
CA GLN A 81 -1.11 30.94 15.28
C GLN A 81 -1.85 29.66 14.85
N ALA A 82 -2.02 28.72 15.78
CA ALA A 82 -2.84 27.53 15.57
C ALA A 82 -4.29 27.95 15.29
N GLY A 83 -4.87 27.48 14.19
CA GLY A 83 -6.32 27.56 14.00
C GLY A 83 -7.04 26.58 14.91
N ARG A 84 -8.38 26.56 14.86
CA ARG A 84 -9.22 25.60 15.62
C ARG A 84 -8.90 24.12 15.38
N THR A 85 -8.15 23.80 14.33
CA THR A 85 -7.70 22.44 13.98
C THR A 85 -6.45 21.98 14.75
N GLY A 86 -5.78 22.86 15.50
CA GLY A 86 -4.51 22.53 16.19
C GLY A 86 -3.29 22.41 15.26
N CYS A 87 -3.46 22.69 13.97
CA CYS A 87 -2.40 22.63 12.97
C CYS A 87 -1.92 24.06 12.60
N PRO A 88 -0.59 24.31 12.49
CA PRO A 88 -0.06 25.59 12.03
C PRO A 88 -0.55 25.93 10.62
N ARG A 89 -0.92 27.19 10.36
CA ARG A 89 -1.49 27.62 9.07
C ARG A 89 -0.70 27.17 7.83
N PRO A 90 0.65 27.30 7.77
CA PRO A 90 1.39 26.86 6.59
C PRO A 90 1.23 25.36 6.32
N LEU A 91 1.27 24.54 7.37
CA LEU A 91 1.13 23.09 7.24
C LEU A 91 -0.31 22.69 6.90
N LEU A 92 -1.29 23.38 7.49
CA LEU A 92 -2.70 23.20 7.14
C LEU A 92 -2.94 23.44 5.64
N MET A 93 -2.42 24.55 5.09
CA MET A 93 -2.56 24.86 3.67
C MET A 93 -1.86 23.81 2.79
N ALA A 94 -0.68 23.33 3.18
CA ALA A 94 0.01 22.27 2.45
C ALA A 94 -0.79 20.96 2.44
N VAL A 95 -1.36 20.55 3.59
CA VAL A 95 -2.19 19.34 3.70
C VAL A 95 -3.49 19.49 2.91
N LEU A 96 -4.12 20.68 2.90
CA LEU A 96 -5.31 20.95 2.10
C LEU A 96 -5.00 20.95 0.59
N ALA A 97 -3.88 21.53 0.16
CA ALA A 97 -3.43 21.47 -1.23
C ALA A 97 -3.16 20.02 -1.66
N PHE A 98 -2.50 19.24 -0.80
CA PHE A 98 -2.29 17.81 -1.02
C PHE A 98 -3.63 17.10 -1.19
N THR A 99 -4.56 17.29 -0.25
CA THR A 99 -5.90 16.69 -0.28
C THR A 99 -6.67 17.08 -1.55
N GLY A 100 -6.63 18.36 -1.94
CA GLY A 100 -7.24 18.85 -3.17
C GLY A 100 -6.69 18.16 -4.41
N ALA A 101 -5.37 17.95 -4.49
CA ALA A 101 -4.74 17.25 -5.60
C ALA A 101 -5.18 15.76 -5.67
N GLN A 102 -5.32 15.10 -4.52
CA GLN A 102 -5.82 13.72 -4.43
C GLN A 102 -7.24 13.60 -4.99
N VAL A 103 -8.14 14.48 -4.54
CA VAL A 103 -9.54 14.50 -4.97
C VAL A 103 -9.65 14.86 -6.45
N LEU A 104 -8.91 15.89 -6.90
CA LEU A 104 -8.92 16.32 -8.30
C LEU A 104 -8.47 15.19 -9.23
N SER A 105 -7.35 14.53 -8.89
CA SER A 105 -6.87 13.38 -9.66
C SER A 105 -7.88 12.24 -9.70
N CYS A 106 -8.53 11.94 -8.56
CA CYS A 106 -9.57 10.92 -8.49
C CYS A 106 -10.77 11.22 -9.39
N LEU A 107 -11.22 12.49 -9.42
CA LEU A 107 -12.35 12.92 -10.25
C LEU A 107 -12.02 12.88 -11.74
N LEU A 108 -10.77 13.17 -12.10
CA LEU A 108 -10.26 13.17 -13.48
C LEU A 108 -9.68 11.81 -13.92
N SER A 109 -9.74 10.79 -13.06
CA SER A 109 -9.21 9.45 -13.35
C SER A 109 -10.00 8.76 -14.47
N LEU A 110 -9.29 7.89 -15.22
CA LEU A 110 -9.91 7.01 -16.22
C LEU A 110 -11.03 6.14 -15.64
N HIS A 111 -10.86 5.67 -14.41
CA HIS A 111 -11.85 4.84 -13.72
C HIS A 111 -12.07 5.34 -12.29
N ARG A 112 -13.04 6.26 -12.13
CA ARG A 112 -13.33 6.95 -10.88
C ARG A 112 -13.62 6.01 -9.71
N TYR A 113 -14.31 4.90 -9.94
CA TYR A 113 -14.63 3.93 -8.87
C TYR A 113 -13.35 3.28 -8.31
N THR A 114 -12.48 2.76 -9.18
CA THR A 114 -11.20 2.17 -8.76
C THR A 114 -10.29 3.22 -8.15
N SER A 115 -10.25 4.44 -8.71
CA SER A 115 -9.45 5.51 -8.12
C SER A 115 -9.95 5.95 -6.74
N PHE A 116 -11.25 5.83 -6.47
CA PHE A 116 -11.82 6.22 -5.19
C PHE A 116 -11.65 5.13 -4.12
N PHE A 117 -12.01 3.88 -4.43
CA PHE A 117 -11.97 2.77 -3.47
C PHE A 117 -10.62 2.03 -3.42
N GLY A 118 -9.85 2.06 -4.50
CA GLY A 118 -8.64 1.28 -4.69
C GLY A 118 -8.89 -0.06 -5.38
N THR A 119 -7.82 -0.77 -5.72
CA THR A 119 -7.90 -2.16 -6.18
C THR A 119 -8.14 -3.11 -5.02
N LEU A 120 -8.60 -4.35 -5.29
CA LEU A 120 -8.79 -5.35 -4.25
C LEU A 120 -7.49 -5.65 -3.48
N ASP A 121 -6.34 -5.62 -4.17
CA ASP A 121 -5.04 -5.97 -3.61
C ASP A 121 -4.53 -4.94 -2.59
N ARG A 122 -4.81 -3.64 -2.83
CA ARG A 122 -4.23 -2.54 -2.04
C ARG A 122 -5.24 -1.74 -1.23
N GLN A 123 -6.43 -1.49 -1.77
CA GLN A 123 -7.44 -0.61 -1.15
C GLN A 123 -6.89 0.80 -0.83
N GLN A 124 -5.93 1.29 -1.60
CA GLN A 124 -5.23 2.57 -1.37
C GLN A 124 -5.80 3.69 -2.25
N GLY A 125 -7.11 3.65 -2.54
CA GLY A 125 -7.81 4.69 -3.29
C GLY A 125 -7.94 6.02 -2.53
N CYS A 126 -8.51 7.03 -3.20
CA CYS A 126 -8.72 8.36 -2.65
C CYS A 126 -9.46 8.35 -1.31
N TYR A 127 -10.43 7.45 -1.11
CA TYR A 127 -11.17 7.34 0.16
C TYR A 127 -10.22 7.02 1.34
N THR A 128 -9.31 6.05 1.17
CA THR A 128 -8.33 5.71 2.22
C THR A 128 -7.39 6.87 2.47
N MET A 129 -6.96 7.58 1.42
CA MET A 129 -6.13 8.77 1.56
C MET A 129 -6.82 9.87 2.37
N LEU A 130 -8.11 10.10 2.15
CA LEU A 130 -8.93 11.02 2.94
C LEU A 130 -9.07 10.56 4.40
N CYS A 131 -9.14 9.25 4.66
CA CYS A 131 -9.11 8.73 6.02
C CYS A 131 -7.75 8.96 6.71
N TYR A 132 -6.62 8.87 6.01
CA TYR A 132 -5.32 9.22 6.60
C TYR A 132 -5.24 10.71 6.98
N VAL A 133 -5.70 11.60 6.09
CA VAL A 133 -5.78 13.05 6.36
C VAL A 133 -6.77 13.35 7.49
N GLY A 134 -7.93 12.67 7.52
CA GLY A 134 -8.91 12.78 8.60
C GLY A 134 -8.31 12.33 9.94
N PHE A 135 -7.56 11.23 9.96
CA PHE A 135 -6.85 10.76 11.14
C PHE A 135 -5.83 11.79 11.65
N PHE A 136 -5.08 12.43 10.75
CA PHE A 136 -4.18 13.54 11.09
C PHE A 136 -4.92 14.70 11.76
N PHE A 137 -6.09 15.11 11.23
CA PHE A 137 -6.87 16.19 11.84
C PHE A 137 -7.47 15.80 13.19
N LEU A 138 -7.93 14.55 13.35
CA LEU A 138 -8.39 14.03 14.64
C LEU A 138 -7.26 14.11 15.69
N LEU A 139 -6.06 13.67 15.31
CA LEU A 139 -4.88 13.76 16.18
C LEU A 139 -4.54 15.21 16.54
N CYS A 140 -4.42 16.10 15.55
CA CYS A 140 -4.11 17.52 15.82
C CYS A 140 -5.16 18.18 16.73
N SER A 141 -6.44 17.95 16.46
CA SER A 141 -7.52 18.53 17.25
C SER A 141 -7.57 17.96 18.67
N HIS A 142 -7.36 16.65 18.83
CA HIS A 142 -7.44 15.99 20.13
C HIS A 142 -6.23 16.33 21.02
N LEU A 143 -5.04 16.45 20.41
CA LEU A 143 -3.81 16.84 21.11
C LEU A 143 -3.74 18.35 21.43
N SER A 144 -4.46 19.19 20.70
CA SER A 144 -4.47 20.65 20.91
C SER A 144 -5.65 21.17 21.74
N GLY A 145 -6.62 20.32 22.11
CA GLY A 145 -7.85 20.73 22.79
C GLY A 145 -7.66 21.24 24.23
N ALA A 146 -8.68 21.93 24.75
CA ALA A 146 -8.73 22.40 26.14
C ALA A 146 -8.56 21.22 27.13
N GLY A 147 -7.72 21.40 28.16
CA GLY A 147 -7.32 20.31 29.06
C GLY A 147 -6.24 19.37 28.50
N SER A 148 -5.58 19.75 27.40
CA SER A 148 -4.35 19.10 26.90
C SER A 148 -3.24 19.15 27.96
N ASP A 149 -3.13 18.10 28.77
CA ASP A 149 -1.95 17.85 29.56
C ASP A 149 -0.82 17.27 28.68
N SER A 150 0.43 17.63 28.98
CA SER A 150 1.64 17.13 28.31
C SER A 150 1.67 15.59 28.27
N GLY A 151 0.99 14.92 29.20
CA GLY A 151 0.84 13.46 29.24
C GLY A 151 0.01 12.84 28.10
N ARG A 152 -0.91 13.57 27.47
CA ARG A 152 -1.80 13.01 26.43
C ARG A 152 -1.03 12.58 25.18
N ALA A 153 -0.09 13.40 24.72
CA ALA A 153 0.81 13.07 23.61
C ALA A 153 1.58 11.76 23.85
N TRP A 154 2.13 11.61 25.04
CA TRP A 154 2.85 10.40 25.44
C TRP A 154 1.96 9.16 25.51
N ARG A 155 0.70 9.30 25.94
CA ARG A 155 -0.27 8.19 25.95
C ARG A 155 -0.59 7.68 24.55
N ILE A 156 -0.79 8.57 23.59
CA ILE A 156 -1.04 8.19 22.19
C ILE A 156 0.19 7.49 21.58
N LEU A 157 1.40 7.98 21.85
CA LEU A 157 2.64 7.32 21.42
C LEU A 157 2.82 5.96 22.07
N ALA A 158 2.54 5.85 23.37
CA ALA A 158 2.58 4.57 24.07
C ALA A 158 1.59 3.57 23.45
N ALA A 159 0.40 4.01 23.06
CA ALA A 159 -0.55 3.15 22.35
C ALA A 159 -0.03 2.69 20.98
N ALA A 160 0.59 3.58 20.20
CA ALA A 160 1.23 3.20 18.92
C ALA A 160 2.34 2.16 19.12
N VAL A 161 3.20 2.35 20.14
CA VAL A 161 4.27 1.41 20.49
C VAL A 161 3.69 0.08 20.99
N LEU A 162 2.66 0.11 21.84
CA LEU A 162 1.99 -1.11 22.32
C LEU A 162 1.30 -1.88 21.20
N GLY A 163 0.81 -1.21 20.15
CA GLY A 163 0.30 -1.86 18.94
C GLY A 163 1.35 -2.75 18.25
N SER A 164 2.64 -2.48 18.45
CA SER A 164 3.74 -3.31 17.93
C SER A 164 3.96 -4.60 18.72
N VAL A 165 3.40 -4.76 19.92
CA VAL A 165 3.56 -5.99 20.73
C VAL A 165 3.04 -7.19 19.96
N TRP A 166 1.86 -7.06 19.36
CA TRP A 166 1.25 -8.11 18.58
C TRP A 166 2.02 -8.41 17.29
N VAL A 167 2.46 -7.36 16.59
CA VAL A 167 3.28 -7.49 15.37
C VAL A 167 4.61 -8.20 15.66
N CYS A 168 5.33 -7.79 16.69
CA CYS A 168 6.58 -8.44 17.07
C CYS A 168 6.32 -9.85 17.59
N GLY A 169 5.25 -10.08 18.37
CA GLY A 169 4.88 -11.38 18.90
C GLY A 169 4.66 -12.42 17.79
N VAL A 170 3.88 -12.07 16.77
CA VAL A 170 3.65 -12.95 15.60
C VAL A 170 4.94 -13.14 14.80
N GLY A 171 5.72 -12.07 14.57
CA GLY A 171 6.99 -12.18 13.85
C GLY A 171 8.02 -13.06 14.57
N LEU A 172 8.11 -12.99 15.89
CA LEU A 172 8.95 -13.88 16.69
C LEU A 172 8.39 -15.30 16.72
N ALA A 173 7.06 -15.49 16.74
CA ALA A 173 6.46 -16.82 16.63
C ALA A 173 6.74 -17.47 15.27
N GLU A 174 6.69 -16.71 14.16
CA GLU A 174 7.15 -17.16 12.84
C GLU A 174 8.61 -17.61 12.90
N ALA A 175 9.46 -16.86 13.62
CA ALA A 175 10.86 -17.21 13.83
C ALA A 175 11.07 -18.51 14.58
N VAL A 176 10.40 -18.67 15.72
CA VAL A 176 10.48 -19.88 16.54
C VAL A 176 9.91 -21.07 15.78
N HIS A 177 8.81 -20.89 15.06
CA HIS A 177 8.22 -21.97 14.27
C HIS A 177 9.19 -22.47 13.20
N TYR A 178 9.83 -21.57 12.45
CA TYR A 178 10.81 -21.96 11.46
C TYR A 178 12.04 -22.61 12.06
N LEU A 179 12.59 -22.06 13.14
CA LEU A 179 13.69 -22.70 13.87
C LEU A 179 13.29 -24.10 14.30
N ARG A 180 12.03 -24.27 14.76
CA ARG A 180 11.48 -25.58 15.06
C ARG A 180 11.42 -26.45 13.81
N GLU A 181 10.91 -25.98 12.66
CA GLU A 181 10.87 -26.70 11.37
C GLU A 181 12.24 -27.14 10.85
N GLN A 182 13.27 -26.30 10.96
CA GLN A 182 14.64 -26.73 10.67
C GLN A 182 15.15 -27.77 11.68
N LEU A 183 14.65 -27.72 12.92
CA LEU A 183 14.85 -28.79 13.90
C LEU A 183 13.88 -29.99 13.67
N LYS A 184 12.92 -29.93 12.74
CA LYS A 184 11.94 -31.01 12.44
C LYS A 184 12.42 -32.09 11.50
N ASP A 185 13.65 -31.99 10.98
CA ASP A 185 14.40 -33.20 10.67
C ASP A 185 14.53 -34.12 11.91
N LEU A 186 14.04 -33.69 13.09
CA LEU A 186 13.84 -34.51 14.29
C LEU A 186 12.40 -34.61 14.88
N CYS A 187 11.36 -33.82 14.51
CA CYS A 187 9.99 -33.95 15.12
C CYS A 187 8.86 -33.07 14.50
N GLY A 188 7.95 -33.67 13.71
CA GLY A 188 6.84 -33.02 12.96
C GLY A 188 5.83 -32.16 13.75
N PHE A 189 5.47 -30.96 13.22
CA PHE A 189 4.33 -30.08 13.57
C PHE A 189 4.37 -28.76 12.75
N VAL A 190 3.51 -28.57 11.75
CA VAL A 190 3.56 -27.44 10.77
C VAL A 190 2.61 -26.29 11.15
N TRP A 191 3.05 -25.04 11.01
CA TRP A 191 2.26 -23.81 11.12
C TRP A 191 2.31 -23.04 9.78
N GLY A 192 1.14 -22.87 9.16
CA GLY A 192 0.79 -21.63 8.46
C GLY A 192 1.54 -21.20 7.18
N HIS A 193 1.17 -21.83 6.06
CA HIS A 193 0.72 -21.14 4.83
C HIS A 193 1.75 -20.30 4.04
N ALA A 194 2.57 -21.02 3.27
CA ALA A 194 2.78 -20.61 1.89
C ALA A 194 1.41 -20.58 1.18
N VAL A 195 1.16 -19.54 0.39
CA VAL A 195 0.19 -19.61 -0.71
C VAL A 195 0.73 -20.67 -1.68
N GLN A 196 0.40 -21.93 -1.40
CA GLN A 196 0.65 -23.07 -2.27
C GLN A 196 -0.29 -22.92 -3.46
N THR A 197 0.12 -22.10 -4.43
CA THR A 197 -0.26 -22.35 -5.82
C THR A 197 0.20 -23.76 -6.14
N ARG A 198 -0.74 -24.61 -6.55
CA ARG A 198 -0.52 -26.03 -6.87
C ARG A 198 0.82 -26.24 -7.57
N GLY A 199 1.70 -27.02 -6.95
CA GLY A 199 2.81 -27.70 -7.62
C GLY A 199 4.15 -26.97 -7.68
N GLU A 200 4.27 -25.72 -7.27
CA GLU A 200 5.58 -25.06 -7.18
C GLU A 200 5.74 -24.31 -5.84
N PRO A 201 6.91 -24.38 -5.19
CA PRO A 201 7.24 -23.52 -4.07
C PRO A 201 7.41 -22.09 -4.59
N VAL A 202 6.29 -21.42 -4.86
CA VAL A 202 6.30 -20.01 -5.22
C VAL A 202 6.54 -19.24 -3.94
N SER A 203 7.81 -18.93 -3.69
CA SER A 203 8.16 -17.81 -2.84
C SER A 203 7.43 -16.59 -3.42
N VAL A 204 6.55 -15.97 -2.64
CA VAL A 204 5.70 -14.85 -3.10
C VAL A 204 6.53 -13.62 -3.55
N LEU A 205 7.87 -13.70 -3.54
CA LEU A 205 8.76 -12.69 -4.13
C LEU A 205 10.07 -13.24 -4.75
N GLY A 206 10.20 -14.53 -5.08
CA GLY A 206 11.37 -15.01 -5.84
C GLY A 206 12.74 -14.75 -5.17
N LEU A 207 12.82 -14.66 -3.84
CA LEU A 207 14.08 -14.39 -3.14
C LEU A 207 14.73 -15.70 -2.70
N GLY A 208 15.96 -15.94 -3.17
CA GLY A 208 16.76 -17.11 -2.81
C GLY A 208 17.01 -17.24 -1.31
N GLN A 209 17.22 -18.49 -0.88
CA GLN A 209 17.89 -19.08 0.30
C GLN A 209 17.96 -18.36 1.67
N VAL A 210 17.32 -17.22 1.88
CA VAL A 210 17.36 -16.48 3.15
C VAL A 210 15.97 -16.38 3.73
N TRP A 211 15.80 -17.00 4.89
CA TRP A 211 14.57 -16.98 5.66
C TRP A 211 14.26 -15.56 6.18
N ARG A 212 12.99 -15.12 6.07
CA ARG A 212 12.56 -13.77 6.47
C ARG A 212 11.17 -13.80 7.10
N ILE A 213 10.95 -13.01 8.15
CA ILE A 213 9.63 -12.85 8.77
C ILE A 213 8.79 -11.78 8.08
N SER A 214 7.48 -11.99 8.06
CA SER A 214 6.51 -11.06 7.46
C SER A 214 5.50 -10.54 8.47
N SER A 215 5.22 -11.32 9.52
CA SER A 215 4.24 -11.03 10.56
C SER A 215 2.86 -10.68 9.98
N THR A 216 2.05 -9.98 10.76
CA THR A 216 0.71 -9.48 10.42
C THR A 216 0.70 -8.47 9.28
N LEU A 217 1.87 -8.02 8.80
CA LEU A 217 2.02 -7.09 7.68
C LEU A 217 2.17 -7.83 6.34
N GLY A 218 2.33 -9.15 6.34
CA GLY A 218 2.30 -9.99 5.14
C GLY A 218 3.49 -9.83 4.18
N ASN A 219 4.45 -8.98 4.52
CA ASN A 219 5.69 -8.80 3.77
C ASN A 219 6.82 -8.29 4.68
N PRO A 220 8.06 -8.80 4.54
CA PRO A 220 9.18 -8.36 5.37
C PRO A 220 9.54 -6.88 5.21
N THR A 221 9.37 -6.32 4.01
CA THR A 221 9.63 -4.91 3.74
C THR A 221 8.57 -4.02 4.38
N PHE A 222 7.28 -4.43 4.37
CA PHE A 222 6.20 -3.68 5.03
C PHE A 222 6.34 -3.73 6.56
N LEU A 223 6.73 -4.88 7.11
CA LEU A 223 7.08 -5.02 8.52
C LEU A 223 8.23 -4.08 8.90
N GLY A 224 9.30 -4.07 8.09
CA GLY A 224 10.42 -3.17 8.31
C GLY A 224 10.02 -1.70 8.27
N ALA A 225 9.26 -1.27 7.26
CA ALA A 225 8.75 0.11 7.13
C ALA A 225 7.91 0.55 8.35
N TYR A 226 7.08 -0.35 8.88
CA TYR A 226 6.32 -0.12 10.11
C TYR A 226 7.23 0.05 11.34
N LEU A 227 8.22 -0.83 11.51
CA LEU A 227 9.12 -0.82 12.67
C LEU A 227 10.02 0.43 12.70
N ILE A 228 10.54 0.89 11.56
CA ILE A 228 11.42 2.08 11.53
C ILE A 228 10.71 3.38 11.89
N LEU A 229 9.39 3.46 11.69
CA LEU A 229 8.59 4.59 12.15
C LEU A 229 8.33 4.54 13.66
N LEU A 230 8.37 3.35 14.27
CA LEU A 230 8.09 3.15 15.70
C LEU A 230 9.32 3.19 16.61
N ILE A 231 10.43 2.58 16.19
CA ILE A 231 11.66 2.50 17.00
C ILE A 231 12.09 3.88 17.53
N PRO A 232 12.07 4.97 16.73
CA PRO A 232 12.33 6.33 17.23
C PRO A 232 11.41 6.77 18.37
N PHE A 233 10.17 6.29 18.44
CA PHE A 233 9.23 6.64 19.51
C PHE A 233 9.35 5.73 20.75
N THR A 234 9.81 4.48 20.60
CA THR A 234 10.05 3.57 21.74
C THR A 234 11.18 4.10 22.65
N ILE A 235 12.23 4.68 22.07
CA ILE A 235 13.40 5.21 22.80
C ILE A 235 13.05 6.31 23.83
N PRO A 236 12.35 7.40 23.47
CA PRO A 236 12.01 8.45 24.44
C PRO A 236 11.02 7.99 25.51
N LEU A 237 10.08 7.09 25.17
CA LEU A 237 9.18 6.48 26.16
C LEU A 237 9.95 5.66 27.20
N PHE A 238 10.92 4.87 26.75
CA PHE A 238 11.82 4.13 27.63
C PHE A 238 12.63 5.09 28.52
N TRP A 239 13.21 6.15 27.96
CA TRP A 239 13.98 7.12 28.73
C TRP A 239 13.14 7.80 29.82
N ARG A 240 11.93 8.24 29.47
CA ARG A 240 11.00 8.88 30.41
C ARG A 240 10.60 7.96 31.56
N SER A 241 10.42 6.66 31.28
CA SER A 241 10.08 5.66 32.30
C SER A 241 11.20 5.47 33.34
N ARG A 242 12.48 5.60 32.95
CA ARG A 242 13.63 5.50 33.86
C ARG A 242 13.74 6.66 34.84
N GLY A 243 13.24 7.83 34.48
CA GLY A 243 13.26 9.01 35.35
C GLY A 243 12.23 8.97 36.49
N SER A 244 11.28 8.03 36.47
CA SER A 244 10.22 7.92 37.48
C SER A 244 10.67 7.12 38.70
N ARG A 245 10.32 7.60 39.90
CA ARG A 245 10.65 6.98 41.20
C ARG A 245 9.72 5.82 41.59
N THR A 246 8.65 5.58 40.83
CA THR A 246 7.65 4.55 41.15
C THR A 246 8.02 3.19 40.57
N TRP A 247 7.77 2.12 41.32
CA TRP A 247 8.00 0.74 40.87
C TRP A 247 7.23 0.40 39.58
N GLY A 248 5.98 0.84 39.47
CA GLY A 248 5.16 0.63 38.27
C GLY A 248 5.77 1.24 37.00
N ALA A 249 6.34 2.45 37.09
CA ALA A 249 6.99 3.08 35.95
C ALA A 249 8.30 2.41 35.55
N ARG A 250 9.07 1.89 36.52
CA ARG A 250 10.29 1.11 36.24
C ARG A 250 9.98 -0.21 35.55
N PHE A 251 8.93 -0.91 36.00
CA PHE A 251 8.46 -2.13 35.35
C PHE A 251 7.98 -1.87 33.92
N ALA A 252 7.19 -0.80 33.71
CA ALA A 252 6.81 -0.35 32.38
C ALA A 252 8.04 -0.04 31.50
N GLY A 253 9.09 0.54 32.08
CA GLY A 253 10.36 0.77 31.40
C GLY A 253 11.07 -0.51 30.96
N TRP A 254 11.11 -1.54 31.81
CA TRP A 254 11.65 -2.85 31.40
C TRP A 254 10.83 -3.48 30.27
N GLY A 255 9.50 -3.38 30.33
CA GLY A 255 8.62 -3.81 29.24
C GLY A 255 8.92 -3.10 27.93
N LEU A 256 9.11 -1.77 27.95
CA LEU A 256 9.50 -0.99 26.78
C LEU A 256 10.89 -1.36 26.25
N GLY A 257 11.85 -1.66 27.13
CA GLY A 257 13.18 -2.12 26.73
C GLY A 257 13.14 -3.48 26.03
N LEU A 258 12.38 -4.43 26.58
CA LEU A 258 12.15 -5.75 25.95
C LEU A 258 11.44 -5.60 24.60
N LEU A 259 10.45 -4.71 24.52
CA LEU A 259 9.75 -4.44 23.26
C LEU A 259 10.67 -3.80 22.21
N ALA A 260 11.52 -2.84 22.60
CA ALA A 260 12.52 -2.26 21.70
C ALA A 260 13.49 -3.33 21.17
N ALA A 261 13.95 -4.24 22.04
CA ALA A 261 14.78 -5.36 21.62
C ALA A 261 14.04 -6.28 20.65
N ALA A 262 12.78 -6.62 20.93
CA ALA A 262 11.93 -7.39 20.02
C ALA A 262 11.73 -6.70 18.66
N GLN A 263 11.50 -5.38 18.65
CA GLN A 263 11.40 -4.58 17.42
C GLN A 263 12.68 -4.65 16.59
N LEU A 264 13.86 -4.51 17.23
CA LEU A 264 15.15 -4.59 16.54
C LEU A 264 15.45 -6.00 16.02
N VAL A 265 15.13 -7.05 16.80
CA VAL A 265 15.25 -8.44 16.35
C VAL A 265 14.33 -8.68 15.17
N CYS A 266 13.05 -8.29 15.25
CA CYS A 266 12.14 -8.44 14.12
C CYS A 266 12.63 -7.67 12.88
N LEU A 267 13.12 -6.44 13.05
CA LEU A 267 13.71 -5.66 11.96
C LEU A 267 14.87 -6.40 11.29
N TYR A 268 15.76 -7.00 12.09
CA TYR A 268 16.84 -7.86 11.60
C TYR A 268 16.33 -9.07 10.83
N LEU A 269 15.36 -9.78 11.38
CA LEU A 269 14.76 -10.96 10.76
C LEU A 269 13.94 -10.64 9.50
N THR A 270 13.63 -9.36 9.22
CA THR A 270 13.04 -9.00 7.92
C THR A 270 14.02 -9.18 6.76
N GLY A 271 15.33 -9.15 7.03
CA GLY A 271 16.40 -9.19 6.03
C GLY A 271 16.32 -8.08 4.96
N SER A 272 15.52 -7.03 5.16
CA SER A 272 15.20 -6.05 4.12
C SER A 272 16.14 -4.84 4.19
N ARG A 273 16.88 -4.55 3.11
CA ARG A 273 17.88 -3.46 3.04
C ARG A 273 17.25 -2.07 3.23
N GLY A 274 16.11 -1.82 2.59
CA GLY A 274 15.41 -0.53 2.64
C GLY A 274 15.12 -0.06 4.07
N PRO A 275 14.45 -0.87 4.90
CA PRO A 275 14.24 -0.57 6.32
C PRO A 275 15.53 -0.32 7.11
N TRP A 276 16.59 -1.11 6.90
CA TRP A 276 17.88 -0.87 7.58
C TRP A 276 18.49 0.48 7.21
N LEU A 277 18.48 0.85 5.93
CA LEU A 277 18.92 2.16 5.46
C LEU A 277 18.04 3.28 6.04
N GLY A 278 16.73 3.07 6.11
CA GLY A 278 15.78 4.00 6.72
C GLY A 278 16.07 4.24 8.22
N LEU A 279 16.30 3.19 8.99
CA LEU A 279 16.67 3.31 10.41
C LEU A 279 18.01 4.03 10.58
N ALA A 280 19.03 3.66 9.79
CA ALA A 280 20.33 4.33 9.82
C ALA A 280 20.19 5.82 9.50
N ALA A 281 19.41 6.17 8.47
CA ALA A 281 19.13 7.56 8.10
C ALA A 281 18.39 8.31 9.22
N ALA A 282 17.40 7.69 9.88
CA ALA A 282 16.71 8.28 11.03
C ALA A 282 17.68 8.57 12.19
N LEU A 283 18.56 7.63 12.52
CA LEU A 283 19.54 7.78 13.60
C LEU A 283 20.60 8.84 13.28
N VAL A 284 21.10 8.88 12.05
CA VAL A 284 22.01 9.93 11.57
C VAL A 284 21.33 11.30 11.62
N PHE A 285 20.10 11.41 11.13
CA PHE A 285 19.33 12.65 11.19
C PHE A 285 19.16 13.13 12.64
N PHE A 286 18.76 12.24 13.54
CA PHE A 286 18.63 12.54 14.97
C PHE A 286 19.96 13.02 15.57
N ALA A 287 21.06 12.30 15.30
CA ALA A 287 22.39 12.62 15.82
C ALA A 287 22.92 13.96 15.29
N VAL A 288 22.66 14.31 14.03
CA VAL A 288 23.00 15.61 13.44
C VAL A 288 22.22 16.73 14.13
N VAL A 289 20.88 16.62 14.18
CA VAL A 289 20.03 17.67 14.77
C VAL A 289 20.38 17.88 16.24
N MET A 290 20.51 16.80 17.02
CA MET A 290 20.84 16.91 18.43
C MET A 290 22.30 17.32 18.68
N GLY A 291 23.23 16.83 17.87
CA GLY A 291 24.64 17.17 17.95
C GLY A 291 24.89 18.65 17.71
N LEU A 292 24.29 19.22 16.66
CA LEU A 292 24.39 20.64 16.34
C LEU A 292 23.75 21.51 17.43
N ARG A 293 22.60 21.08 17.96
CA ARG A 293 21.85 21.87 18.94
C ARG A 293 22.52 21.90 20.32
N LEU A 294 23.04 20.76 20.77
CA LEU A 294 23.67 20.59 22.07
C LEU A 294 25.19 20.85 22.06
N GLY A 295 25.79 21.14 20.89
CA GLY A 295 27.24 21.21 20.76
C GLY A 295 27.95 19.88 21.03
N ALA A 296 27.23 18.75 20.90
CA ALA A 296 27.73 17.43 21.24
C ALA A 296 28.50 16.82 20.06
N TRP A 297 29.77 17.21 19.91
CA TRP A 297 30.63 16.78 18.79
C TRP A 297 30.72 15.26 18.63
N ARG A 298 30.60 14.48 19.71
CA ARG A 298 30.58 13.01 19.66
C ARG A 298 29.38 12.47 18.86
N LEU A 299 28.21 13.11 18.95
CA LEU A 299 27.05 12.74 18.15
C LEU A 299 27.27 13.07 16.67
N LEU A 300 27.91 14.21 16.39
CA LEU A 300 28.26 14.59 15.02
C LEU A 300 29.31 13.64 14.42
N ALA A 301 30.33 13.28 15.19
CA ALA A 301 31.33 12.28 14.80
C ALA A 301 30.67 10.92 14.51
N ALA A 302 29.76 10.46 15.37
CA ALA A 302 29.00 9.23 15.13
C ALA A 302 28.12 9.33 13.88
N ALA A 303 27.46 10.46 13.66
CA ALA A 303 26.64 10.71 12.48
C ALA A 303 27.46 10.68 11.17
N CYS A 304 28.71 11.14 11.20
CA CYS A 304 29.64 11.04 10.06
C CYS A 304 30.23 9.63 9.92
N ALA A 305 30.51 8.94 11.02
CA ALA A 305 31.13 7.62 11.00
C ALA A 305 30.19 6.56 10.41
N VAL A 306 28.88 6.60 10.71
CA VAL A 306 27.94 5.57 10.24
C VAL A 306 27.87 5.46 8.70
N PRO A 307 27.64 6.55 7.92
CA PRO A 307 27.68 6.48 6.46
C PRO A 307 29.03 6.03 5.90
N VAL A 308 30.14 6.46 6.52
CA VAL A 308 31.49 6.05 6.10
C VAL A 308 31.70 4.56 6.31
N LEU A 309 31.28 4.01 7.45
CA LEU A 309 31.37 2.57 7.74
C LEU A 309 30.47 1.76 6.80
N VAL A 310 29.27 2.23 6.49
CA VAL A 310 28.38 1.58 5.52
C VAL A 310 28.99 1.62 4.11
N ALA A 311 29.53 2.76 3.68
CA ALA A 311 30.19 2.88 2.40
C ALA A 311 31.44 1.98 2.32
N ALA A 312 32.25 1.93 3.38
CA ALA A 312 33.39 1.04 3.48
C ALA A 312 32.96 -0.44 3.41
N LEU A 313 31.89 -0.82 4.12
CA LEU A 313 31.33 -2.18 4.05
C LEU A 313 30.87 -2.51 2.63
N VAL A 314 30.17 -1.59 1.95
CA VAL A 314 29.77 -1.77 0.55
C VAL A 314 31.00 -1.96 -0.33
N VAL A 315 32.03 -1.13 -0.21
CA VAL A 315 33.27 -1.29 -0.99
C VAL A 315 33.94 -2.63 -0.71
N VAL A 316 34.07 -3.02 0.56
CA VAL A 316 34.65 -4.31 0.96
C VAL A 316 33.85 -5.48 0.40
N MET A 317 32.52 -5.40 0.38
CA MET A 317 31.69 -6.49 -0.12
C MET A 317 31.66 -6.60 -1.65
N ASN A 318 32.02 -5.53 -2.37
CA ASN A 318 32.01 -5.48 -3.85
C ASN A 318 33.40 -5.49 -4.50
N THR A 319 34.48 -5.53 -3.71
CA THR A 319 35.85 -5.63 -4.23
C THR A 319 36.45 -6.98 -3.89
N GLU A 320 37.40 -7.46 -4.69
CA GLU A 320 38.17 -8.65 -4.33
C GLU A 320 39.14 -8.31 -3.20
N ASN A 321 38.89 -8.85 -2.00
CA ASN A 321 39.74 -8.66 -0.84
C ASN A 321 39.60 -9.83 0.16
N PRO A 322 40.56 -10.00 1.08
CA PRO A 322 40.55 -11.10 2.05
C PRO A 322 39.36 -11.06 3.03
N LEU A 323 38.76 -9.89 3.25
CA LEU A 323 37.65 -9.71 4.19
C LEU A 323 36.30 -10.12 3.60
N ARG A 324 36.16 -10.13 2.27
CA ARG A 324 34.90 -10.48 1.60
C ARG A 324 34.45 -11.90 1.93
N SER A 325 35.34 -12.89 1.92
CA SER A 325 34.97 -14.30 2.12
C SER A 325 34.50 -14.65 3.54
N PRO A 326 35.09 -14.13 4.65
CA PRO A 326 34.51 -14.32 5.97
C PRO A 326 33.22 -13.49 6.15
N LEU A 327 33.16 -12.27 5.62
CA LEU A 327 31.97 -11.41 5.76
C LEU A 327 30.77 -11.93 4.97
N SER A 328 30.96 -12.53 3.80
CA SER A 328 29.88 -13.14 3.02
C SER A 328 29.27 -14.38 3.69
N ARG A 329 29.93 -14.97 4.68
CA ARG A 329 29.39 -16.07 5.49
C ARG A 329 28.48 -15.59 6.62
N VAL A 330 28.56 -14.30 6.98
CA VAL A 330 27.66 -13.70 7.98
C VAL A 330 26.30 -13.49 7.32
N PRO A 331 25.21 -14.00 7.91
CA PRO A 331 23.87 -13.82 7.35
C PRO A 331 23.58 -12.35 7.06
N TYR A 332 23.00 -12.08 5.89
CA TYR A 332 22.61 -10.75 5.41
C TYR A 332 23.75 -9.79 5.05
N LEU A 333 25.03 -10.08 5.37
CA LEU A 333 26.15 -9.23 4.93
C LEU A 333 26.53 -9.49 3.47
N ASP A 334 26.37 -10.72 2.99
CA ASP A 334 26.42 -11.11 1.58
C ASP A 334 25.61 -10.16 0.68
N ARG A 335 24.47 -9.70 1.19
CA ARG A 335 23.58 -8.75 0.53
C ARG A 335 24.19 -7.38 0.23
N PHE A 336 25.34 -7.01 0.80
CA PHE A 336 26.03 -5.79 0.41
C PHE A 336 26.96 -5.96 -0.80
N GLY A 337 27.23 -7.20 -1.26
CA GLY A 337 28.20 -7.50 -2.32
C GLY A 337 27.66 -7.57 -3.76
N PHE A 338 26.51 -6.95 -4.04
CA PHE A 338 25.79 -7.06 -5.32
C PHE A 338 25.76 -5.77 -6.16
N VAL A 339 26.46 -4.71 -5.75
CA VAL A 339 26.52 -3.46 -6.51
C VAL A 339 27.12 -3.69 -7.90
N ASP A 340 28.08 -4.62 -8.03
CA ASP A 340 28.67 -4.97 -9.33
C ASP A 340 27.67 -5.68 -10.26
N GLU A 341 26.84 -6.60 -9.76
CA GLU A 341 25.73 -7.22 -10.52
C GLU A 341 24.67 -6.18 -10.94
N ALA A 342 24.35 -5.24 -10.05
CA ALA A 342 23.44 -4.14 -10.32
C ALA A 342 24.00 -3.13 -11.35
N LEU A 343 25.32 -2.90 -11.36
CA LEU A 343 26.02 -2.05 -12.34
C LEU A 343 26.17 -2.74 -13.70
N ARG A 344 26.36 -4.06 -13.72
CA ARG A 344 26.42 -4.90 -14.94
C ARG A 344 25.04 -5.20 -15.53
N GLY A 345 23.98 -4.96 -14.77
CA GLY A 345 22.60 -5.09 -15.23
C GLY A 345 22.04 -6.51 -15.17
N GLU A 346 22.57 -7.35 -14.28
CA GLU A 346 22.17 -8.75 -14.08
C GLU A 346 21.35 -8.90 -12.77
N GLY A 347 20.50 -9.93 -12.69
CA GLY A 347 19.71 -10.23 -11.48
C GLY A 347 18.44 -9.40 -11.24
N GLN A 348 17.74 -9.68 -10.13
CA GLN A 348 16.46 -9.03 -9.75
C GLN A 348 16.58 -7.52 -9.49
N ASP A 349 17.79 -7.01 -9.30
CA ASP A 349 18.05 -5.59 -9.05
C ASP A 349 17.76 -4.71 -10.29
N ARG A 350 17.64 -5.30 -11.49
CA ARG A 350 17.22 -4.60 -12.73
C ARG A 350 15.73 -4.25 -12.77
N VAL A 351 14.89 -4.90 -11.95
CA VAL A 351 13.43 -4.71 -11.97
C VAL A 351 13.06 -3.27 -11.59
N ARG A 352 13.60 -2.73 -10.49
CA ARG A 352 13.25 -1.38 -10.02
C ARG A 352 13.65 -0.28 -11.01
N PRO A 353 14.90 -0.22 -11.53
CA PRO A 353 15.26 0.79 -12.54
C PRO A 353 14.39 0.74 -13.80
N LEU A 354 14.02 -0.46 -14.27
CA LEU A 354 13.12 -0.61 -15.42
C LEU A 354 11.72 -0.09 -15.10
N VAL A 355 11.16 -0.44 -13.93
CA VAL A 355 9.88 0.08 -13.45
C VAL A 355 9.92 1.59 -13.31
N TRP A 356 10.98 2.17 -12.74
CA TRP A 356 11.13 3.62 -12.58
C TRP A 356 11.21 4.33 -13.92
N LYS A 357 12.01 3.82 -14.86
CA LYS A 357 12.14 4.38 -16.20
C LYS A 357 10.81 4.33 -16.96
N ALA A 358 10.08 3.22 -16.88
CA ALA A 358 8.77 3.07 -17.48
C ALA A 358 7.72 4.00 -16.83
N THR A 359 7.72 4.11 -15.50
CA THR A 359 6.84 5.01 -14.75
C THR A 359 7.12 6.46 -15.11
N LEU A 360 8.39 6.87 -15.17
CA LEU A 360 8.78 8.21 -15.56
C LEU A 360 8.33 8.53 -17.00
N ARG A 361 8.48 7.58 -17.93
CA ARG A 361 7.94 7.72 -19.29
C ARG A 361 6.41 7.84 -19.28
N MET A 362 5.72 7.04 -18.49
CA MET A 362 4.25 7.09 -18.35
C MET A 362 3.76 8.44 -17.81
N VAL A 363 4.50 9.05 -16.88
CA VAL A 363 4.16 10.36 -16.28
C VAL A 363 4.49 11.50 -17.25
N THR A 364 5.67 11.48 -17.86
CA THR A 364 6.16 12.59 -18.70
C THR A 364 5.65 12.53 -20.14
N ARG A 365 5.40 11.33 -20.66
CA ARG A 365 4.89 11.06 -22.01
C ARG A 365 3.72 10.07 -21.91
N PRO A 366 2.55 10.53 -21.44
CA PRO A 366 1.38 9.69 -21.22
C PRO A 366 1.03 8.84 -22.44
N PRO A 367 1.05 7.49 -22.33
CA PRO A 367 0.65 6.61 -23.40
C PRO A 367 -0.84 6.78 -23.72
N SER A 368 -1.26 6.28 -24.89
CA SER A 368 -2.67 6.04 -25.12
C SER A 368 -3.09 4.83 -24.29
N VAL A 369 -4.00 5.03 -23.34
CA VAL A 369 -4.52 3.96 -22.46
C VAL A 369 -6.02 3.84 -22.71
N GLY A 370 -6.51 2.59 -22.77
CA GLY A 370 -7.93 2.31 -23.01
C GLY A 370 -8.25 1.96 -24.46
N LEU A 371 -9.48 1.55 -24.67
CA LEU A 371 -10.02 1.29 -26.01
C LEU A 371 -10.39 2.58 -26.73
N GLU A 372 -10.74 3.62 -25.97
CA GLU A 372 -11.02 4.97 -26.47
C GLU A 372 -9.89 5.95 -26.13
N PRO A 373 -9.66 7.00 -26.94
CA PRO A 373 -8.67 8.02 -26.65
C PRO A 373 -8.98 8.77 -25.34
N ASP A 374 -7.99 8.83 -24.44
CA ASP A 374 -8.09 9.63 -23.22
C ASP A 374 -8.05 11.13 -23.55
N LYS A 375 -9.20 11.80 -23.39
CA LYS A 375 -9.36 13.24 -23.63
C LYS A 375 -8.45 14.11 -22.75
N LEU A 376 -8.03 13.61 -21.60
CA LEU A 376 -7.17 14.32 -20.65
C LEU A 376 -5.70 13.93 -20.77
N ARG A 377 -5.31 13.16 -21.79
CA ARG A 377 -3.95 12.63 -21.97
C ARG A 377 -2.87 13.72 -21.86
N THR A 378 -3.08 14.88 -22.46
CA THR A 378 -2.14 16.02 -22.42
C THR A 378 -2.00 16.64 -21.03
N PHE A 379 -3.02 16.53 -20.18
CA PHE A 379 -3.04 17.06 -18.81
C PHE A 379 -2.60 16.02 -17.76
N ARG A 380 -2.48 14.74 -18.11
CA ARG A 380 -2.01 13.67 -17.21
C ARG A 380 -0.68 13.98 -16.50
N PRO A 381 0.31 14.67 -17.10
CA PRO A 381 1.53 15.03 -16.37
C PRO A 381 1.27 15.99 -15.19
N LEU A 382 0.18 16.77 -15.24
CA LEU A 382 -0.20 17.71 -14.18
C LEU A 382 -1.11 17.08 -13.13
N VAL A 383 -2.10 16.29 -13.54
CA VAL A 383 -3.16 15.77 -12.64
C VAL A 383 -3.04 14.28 -12.30
N GLY A 384 -2.21 13.53 -13.04
CA GLY A 384 -2.01 12.09 -12.83
C GLY A 384 -3.13 11.20 -13.36
N TRP A 385 -3.03 9.92 -13.03
CA TRP A 385 -3.97 8.87 -13.47
C TRP A 385 -5.07 8.53 -12.46
N GLY A 386 -4.94 9.01 -11.21
CA GLY A 386 -5.77 8.58 -10.08
C GLY A 386 -5.03 7.62 -9.16
N GLN A 387 -5.49 7.53 -7.91
CA GLN A 387 -4.97 6.57 -6.94
C GLN A 387 -5.22 5.13 -7.39
N ASP A 388 -4.29 4.20 -7.13
CA ASP A 388 -4.40 2.78 -7.51
C ASP A 388 -4.64 2.53 -9.02
N MET A 389 -4.39 3.50 -9.91
CA MET A 389 -4.59 3.35 -11.35
C MET A 389 -3.33 2.98 -12.14
N MET A 390 -2.17 2.98 -11.48
CA MET A 390 -0.89 2.58 -12.09
C MET A 390 -0.93 1.19 -12.75
N PRO A 391 -1.52 0.13 -12.17
CA PRO A 391 -1.54 -1.20 -12.80
C PRO A 391 -2.16 -1.22 -14.20
N PHE A 392 -3.01 -0.25 -14.54
CA PHE A 392 -3.69 -0.15 -15.83
C PHE A 392 -2.88 0.66 -16.84
N ALA A 393 -2.41 1.85 -16.44
CA ALA A 393 -1.65 2.72 -17.32
C ALA A 393 -0.24 2.15 -17.61
N PHE A 394 0.34 1.42 -16.65
CA PHE A 394 1.67 0.86 -16.78
C PHE A 394 1.75 -0.25 -17.84
N GLN A 395 0.66 -0.98 -18.10
CA GLN A 395 0.60 -2.02 -19.13
C GLN A 395 0.91 -1.46 -20.53
N ALA A 396 0.51 -0.23 -20.81
CA ALA A 396 0.77 0.43 -22.08
C ALA A 396 2.26 0.80 -22.29
N VAL A 397 3.05 0.87 -21.21
CA VAL A 397 4.49 1.18 -21.25
C VAL A 397 5.35 0.05 -20.68
N PHE A 398 4.78 -1.13 -20.53
CA PHE A 398 5.43 -2.26 -19.87
C PHE A 398 6.72 -2.64 -20.63
N PRO A 399 7.90 -2.58 -19.99
CA PRO A 399 9.14 -3.01 -20.61
C PRO A 399 9.14 -4.53 -20.85
N PRO A 400 9.39 -5.02 -22.07
CA PRO A 400 9.44 -6.45 -22.36
C PRO A 400 10.42 -7.22 -21.46
N GLN A 401 11.54 -6.58 -21.10
CA GLN A 401 12.59 -7.16 -20.25
C GLN A 401 12.10 -7.50 -18.84
N LEU A 402 10.97 -6.94 -18.39
CA LEU A 402 10.43 -7.24 -17.07
C LEU A 402 9.72 -8.60 -17.00
N GLU A 403 9.32 -9.18 -18.14
CA GLU A 403 8.62 -10.45 -18.14
C GLU A 403 9.49 -11.60 -17.62
N ASP A 404 10.80 -11.57 -17.89
CA ASP A 404 11.74 -12.61 -17.45
C ASP A 404 11.86 -12.74 -15.92
N TYR A 405 11.37 -11.74 -15.18
CA TYR A 405 11.45 -11.68 -13.72
C TYR A 405 10.15 -12.12 -13.01
N GLY A 406 9.07 -12.41 -13.74
CA GLY A 406 7.81 -12.87 -13.16
C GLY A 406 7.69 -14.40 -13.12
N PRO A 407 7.02 -15.00 -12.12
CA PRO A 407 6.67 -16.41 -12.16
C PRO A 407 5.80 -16.69 -13.40
N GLY A 408 6.18 -17.69 -14.20
CA GLY A 408 5.53 -17.95 -15.49
C GLY A 408 5.56 -16.77 -16.46
N ARG A 409 6.55 -15.87 -16.31
CA ARG A 409 6.73 -14.63 -17.08
C ARG A 409 5.61 -13.59 -16.97
N ARG A 410 4.89 -13.58 -15.85
CA ARG A 410 3.77 -12.66 -15.60
C ARG A 410 4.04 -11.74 -14.42
N LEU A 411 4.90 -10.74 -14.63
CA LEU A 411 5.16 -9.72 -13.62
C LEU A 411 4.01 -8.70 -13.57
N HIS A 412 3.30 -8.65 -12.45
CA HIS A 412 2.30 -7.60 -12.21
C HIS A 412 2.95 -6.43 -11.47
N VAL A 413 3.05 -5.28 -12.14
CA VAL A 413 3.56 -4.04 -11.55
C VAL A 413 2.39 -3.17 -11.15
N ASP A 414 2.16 -3.07 -9.85
CA ASP A 414 1.09 -2.27 -9.27
C ASP A 414 1.57 -0.95 -8.66
N ARG A 415 2.86 -0.85 -8.33
CA ARG A 415 3.52 0.31 -7.73
C ARG A 415 4.91 0.55 -8.30
N ALA A 416 5.35 1.80 -8.29
CA ALA A 416 6.69 2.19 -8.71
C ALA A 416 7.77 1.73 -7.72
N HIS A 417 7.38 1.38 -6.48
CA HIS A 417 8.31 1.12 -5.38
C HIS A 417 9.20 2.34 -5.10
N ASN A 418 8.65 3.53 -5.30
CA ASN A 418 9.26 4.82 -5.02
C ASN A 418 8.14 5.83 -4.78
N VAL A 419 8.07 6.35 -3.56
CA VAL A 419 6.94 7.20 -3.13
C VAL A 419 6.74 8.45 -3.98
N PHE A 420 7.80 9.04 -4.54
CA PHE A 420 7.68 10.22 -5.40
C PHE A 420 7.19 9.88 -6.80
N LEU A 421 7.68 8.77 -7.36
CA LEU A 421 7.16 8.28 -8.65
C LEU A 421 5.71 7.79 -8.52
N ASP A 422 5.35 7.14 -7.41
CA ASP A 422 3.97 6.76 -7.11
C ASP A 422 3.07 8.00 -6.97
N ALA A 423 3.53 9.04 -6.24
CA ALA A 423 2.80 10.30 -6.13
C ALA A 423 2.63 10.99 -7.49
N ALA A 424 3.68 11.02 -8.32
CA ALA A 424 3.64 11.60 -9.66
C ALA A 424 2.72 10.80 -10.61
N ALA A 425 2.76 9.47 -10.56
CA ALA A 425 1.86 8.62 -11.34
C ALA A 425 0.40 8.81 -10.92
N ALA A 426 0.14 8.84 -9.61
CA ALA A 426 -1.22 8.93 -9.11
C ALA A 426 -1.81 10.33 -9.23
N THR A 427 -1.04 11.40 -8.98
CA THR A 427 -1.57 12.78 -8.87
C THR A 427 -0.87 13.81 -9.76
N GLY A 428 0.06 13.37 -10.60
CA GLY A 428 0.82 14.26 -11.48
C GLY A 428 1.73 15.21 -10.70
N LEU A 429 2.22 16.22 -11.40
CA LEU A 429 3.08 17.25 -10.83
C LEU A 429 2.39 18.02 -9.70
N THR A 430 1.08 18.26 -9.80
CA THR A 430 0.33 19.05 -8.80
C THR A 430 0.33 18.37 -7.43
N GLY A 431 -0.01 17.08 -7.38
CA GLY A 431 0.02 16.35 -6.11
C GLY A 431 1.42 16.00 -5.63
N LEU A 432 2.40 15.79 -6.53
CA LEU A 432 3.80 15.66 -6.14
C LEU A 432 4.32 16.91 -5.44
N LEU A 433 4.10 18.09 -6.02
CA LEU A 433 4.51 19.37 -5.41
C LEU A 433 3.79 19.62 -4.09
N ALA A 434 2.50 19.28 -4.00
CA ALA A 434 1.75 19.41 -2.76
C ALA A 434 2.28 18.44 -1.67
N TYR A 435 2.63 17.20 -2.03
CA TYR A 435 3.25 16.24 -1.12
C TYR A 435 4.62 16.73 -0.61
N VAL A 436 5.48 17.21 -1.51
CA VAL A 436 6.76 17.85 -1.14
C VAL A 436 6.51 19.09 -0.27
N GLY A 437 5.47 19.86 -0.53
CA GLY A 437 5.07 21.02 0.27
C GLY A 437 4.70 20.63 1.71
N VAL A 438 3.99 19.53 1.91
CA VAL A 438 3.69 18.98 3.26
C VAL A 438 4.99 18.62 3.98
N LEU A 439 5.89 17.90 3.31
CA LEU A 439 7.19 17.52 3.90
C LEU A 439 8.04 18.75 4.24
N ALA A 440 8.28 19.64 3.27
CA ALA A 440 9.11 20.83 3.43
C ALA A 440 8.59 21.73 4.56
N THR A 441 7.28 21.93 4.63
CA THR A 441 6.67 22.74 5.71
C THR A 441 6.84 22.06 7.06
N SER A 442 6.66 20.74 7.15
CA SER A 442 6.80 19.98 8.39
C SER A 442 8.22 20.01 8.92
N PHE A 443 9.22 19.74 8.06
CA PHE A 443 10.63 19.84 8.45
C PHE A 443 11.02 21.27 8.84
N THR A 444 10.56 22.28 8.09
CA THR A 444 10.87 23.68 8.40
C THR A 444 10.31 24.11 9.76
N LEU A 445 9.03 23.81 10.02
CA LEU A 445 8.39 24.16 11.29
C LEU A 445 8.98 23.35 12.45
N GLY A 446 9.12 22.04 12.27
CA GLY A 446 9.68 21.14 13.28
C GLY A 446 11.10 21.50 13.68
N LEU A 447 12.01 21.70 12.71
CA LEU A 447 13.40 22.08 13.00
C LEU A 447 13.49 23.45 13.68
N ARG A 448 12.72 24.45 13.22
CA ARG A 448 12.65 25.76 13.90
C ARG A 448 12.19 25.62 15.34
N ARG A 449 11.21 24.74 15.60
CA ARG A 449 10.71 24.46 16.96
C ARG A 449 11.74 23.72 17.80
N CYS A 450 12.44 22.72 17.26
CA CYS A 450 13.55 22.02 17.93
C CYS A 450 14.63 23.00 18.43
N TRP A 451 14.92 24.06 17.67
CA TRP A 451 15.88 25.08 18.11
C TRP A 451 15.36 26.00 19.21
N ARG A 452 14.04 26.24 19.28
CA ARG A 452 13.42 27.18 20.22
C ARG A 452 12.78 26.53 21.45
N ALA A 453 12.62 25.20 21.46
CA ALA A 453 12.04 24.48 22.59
C ALA A 453 12.91 24.62 23.84
N ALA A 454 12.29 25.07 24.93
CA ALA A 454 12.91 25.14 26.25
C ALA A 454 12.81 23.80 26.98
N GLU A 455 11.73 23.04 26.76
CA GLU A 455 11.53 21.73 27.36
C GLU A 455 12.24 20.62 26.58
N ARG A 456 13.08 19.86 27.29
CA ARG A 456 13.85 18.75 26.74
C ARG A 456 12.96 17.63 26.18
N ASP A 457 11.85 17.34 26.84
CA ASP A 457 10.93 16.26 26.44
C ASP A 457 10.22 16.58 25.11
N GLU A 458 9.76 17.82 24.95
CA GLU A 458 9.18 18.31 23.70
C GLU A 458 10.20 18.28 22.56
N GLN A 459 11.44 18.69 22.84
CA GLN A 459 12.54 18.67 21.87
C GLN A 459 12.88 17.25 21.40
N LEU A 460 13.00 16.30 22.33
CA LEU A 460 13.27 14.90 22.00
C LEU A 460 12.15 14.33 21.15
N LEU A 461 10.90 14.55 21.57
CA LEU A 461 9.73 14.08 20.85
C LEU A 461 9.67 14.59 19.40
N LEU A 462 9.87 15.90 19.20
CA LEU A 462 9.94 16.52 17.88
C LEU A 462 11.05 15.93 17.02
N THR A 463 12.24 15.77 17.60
CA THR A 463 13.40 15.28 16.86
C THR A 463 13.23 13.81 16.46
N PHE A 464 12.65 12.98 17.33
CA PHE A 464 12.30 11.60 16.99
C PHE A 464 11.19 11.51 15.95
N ALA A 465 10.18 12.39 16.00
CA ALA A 465 9.13 12.44 14.98
C ALA A 465 9.70 12.81 13.59
N LEU A 466 10.57 13.83 13.53
CA LEU A 466 11.25 14.20 12.28
C LEU A 466 12.21 13.11 11.79
N ALA A 467 12.94 12.46 12.70
CA ALA A 467 13.81 11.33 12.37
C ALA A 467 13.02 10.15 11.81
N ALA A 468 11.87 9.81 12.40
CA ALA A 468 10.98 8.75 11.91
C ALA A 468 10.47 9.06 10.50
N ILE A 469 10.00 10.29 10.25
CA ILE A 469 9.59 10.75 8.92
C ILE A 469 10.76 10.65 7.93
N PHE A 470 11.94 11.14 8.31
CA PHE A 470 13.12 11.13 7.43
C PHE A 470 13.56 9.71 7.07
N GLY A 471 13.67 8.82 8.06
CA GLY A 471 14.01 7.42 7.83
C GLY A 471 13.00 6.69 6.96
N HIS A 472 11.70 6.96 7.17
CA HIS A 472 10.66 6.41 6.32
C HIS A 472 10.75 6.93 4.89
N LEU A 473 11.05 8.21 4.66
CA LEU A 473 11.23 8.74 3.31
C LEU A 473 12.39 8.09 2.55
N VAL A 474 13.48 7.74 3.25
CA VAL A 474 14.61 7.01 2.67
C VAL A 474 14.21 5.58 2.31
N GLU A 475 13.51 4.87 3.20
CA GLU A 475 13.01 3.52 2.94
C GLU A 475 11.98 3.50 1.79
N ALA A 476 11.07 4.47 1.77
CA ALA A 476 9.99 4.60 0.80
C ALA A 476 10.48 4.93 -0.63
N GLN A 477 11.78 5.16 -0.82
CA GLN A 477 12.38 5.20 -2.17
C GLN A 477 12.47 3.81 -2.83
N PHE A 478 12.36 2.74 -2.05
CA PHE A 478 12.52 1.36 -2.51
C PHE A 478 11.36 0.44 -2.07
N GLY A 479 10.50 0.92 -1.18
CA GLY A 479 9.35 0.21 -0.61
C GLY A 479 8.00 0.66 -1.15
N ILE A 480 6.94 0.02 -0.66
CA ILE A 480 5.55 0.43 -0.88
C ILE A 480 4.98 0.86 0.47
N VAL A 481 4.33 2.02 0.49
CA VAL A 481 3.75 2.54 1.73
C VAL A 481 2.30 2.08 1.87
N LEU A 482 2.02 1.33 2.93
CA LEU A 482 0.72 0.71 3.22
C LEU A 482 0.16 1.15 4.56
N THR A 483 -1.03 0.63 4.91
CA THR A 483 -1.87 1.13 6.00
C THR A 483 -1.16 1.20 7.35
N GLY A 484 -0.39 0.17 7.71
CA GLY A 484 0.33 0.16 8.99
C GLY A 484 1.39 1.26 9.10
N ALA A 485 2.17 1.50 8.04
CA ALA A 485 3.19 2.56 8.04
C ALA A 485 2.56 3.96 7.86
N GLN A 486 1.52 4.08 7.02
CA GLN A 486 0.82 5.35 6.79
C GLN A 486 0.24 5.92 8.08
N THR A 487 -0.45 5.11 8.90
CA THR A 487 -1.03 5.62 10.16
C THR A 487 0.03 6.22 11.09
N LEU A 488 1.22 5.63 11.15
CA LEU A 488 2.34 6.13 11.94
C LEU A 488 3.01 7.35 11.32
N PHE A 489 3.12 7.41 9.99
CA PHE A 489 3.61 8.60 9.29
C PHE A 489 2.72 9.82 9.59
N TRP A 490 1.40 9.67 9.50
CA TRP A 490 0.46 10.74 9.81
C TRP A 490 0.40 11.07 11.30
N LEU A 491 0.65 10.10 12.19
CA LEU A 491 0.88 10.35 13.61
C LEU A 491 2.12 11.23 13.82
N ALA A 492 3.28 10.86 13.26
CA ALA A 492 4.51 11.64 13.38
C ALA A 492 4.32 13.06 12.86
N LEU A 493 3.62 13.21 11.73
CA LEU A 493 3.26 14.52 11.16
C LEU A 493 2.38 15.35 12.11
N ALA A 494 1.39 14.72 12.75
CA ALA A 494 0.52 15.39 13.72
C ALA A 494 1.30 15.84 14.97
N MET A 495 2.26 15.04 15.44
CA MET A 495 3.14 15.44 16.55
C MET A 495 3.95 16.68 16.20
N VAL A 496 4.55 16.72 14.99
CA VAL A 496 5.28 17.90 14.50
C VAL A 496 4.35 19.11 14.40
N ALA A 497 3.15 18.93 13.86
CA ALA A 497 2.16 20.00 13.71
C ALA A 497 1.80 20.64 15.07
N VAL A 498 1.39 19.81 16.03
CA VAL A 498 0.90 20.27 17.34
C VAL A 498 2.02 20.93 18.15
N SER A 499 3.20 20.34 18.19
CA SER A 499 4.35 20.90 18.92
C SER A 499 4.88 22.20 18.29
N SER A 500 4.68 22.39 16.97
CA SER A 500 5.08 23.62 16.27
C SER A 500 4.04 24.73 16.35
N ALA A 501 2.83 24.44 16.83
CA ALA A 501 1.73 25.40 16.89
C ALA A 501 1.87 26.31 18.12
N HIS A 502 1.84 27.63 17.91
CA HIS A 502 1.80 28.58 19.02
C HIS A 502 0.44 28.50 19.72
N ARG A 503 0.42 28.13 21.00
CA ARG A 503 -0.78 28.21 21.85
C ARG A 503 -0.94 29.66 22.31
N PRO A 504 -1.97 30.40 21.86
CA PRO A 504 -2.33 31.61 22.60
C PRO A 504 -2.73 31.19 24.02
N ALA A 505 -2.27 31.95 25.03
CA ALA A 505 -2.82 31.84 26.37
C ALA A 505 -4.34 31.96 26.26
N SER A 506 -5.05 30.97 26.81
CA SER A 506 -6.50 30.86 26.74
C SER A 506 -7.18 32.15 27.20
N GLN A 507 -7.66 32.96 26.26
CA GLN A 507 -8.94 33.62 26.49
C GLN A 507 -10.00 32.58 26.11
N GLU A 508 -10.65 31.99 27.12
CA GLU A 508 -11.96 31.39 26.95
C GLU A 508 -12.89 32.49 26.43
N GLN A 509 -12.91 32.70 25.11
CA GLN A 509 -14.04 33.39 24.52
C GLN A 509 -15.22 32.42 24.64
N GLU A 510 -16.11 32.69 25.59
CA GLU A 510 -17.44 32.09 25.64
C GLU A 510 -18.06 32.22 24.24
N GLY A 511 -18.07 31.11 23.49
CA GLY A 511 -18.65 31.08 22.18
C GLY A 511 -20.15 31.28 22.31
N HIS A 512 -20.64 32.49 22.00
CA HIS A 512 -22.09 32.71 21.91
C HIS A 512 -22.66 31.77 20.83
N LEU A 513 -23.47 30.81 21.29
CA LEU A 513 -24.15 29.85 20.42
C LEU A 513 -25.16 30.60 19.56
N GLY A 514 -24.82 30.78 18.28
CA GLY A 514 -25.77 31.35 17.30
C GLY A 514 -27.05 30.50 17.19
N ALA A 515 -28.14 31.14 16.77
CA ALA A 515 -29.42 30.47 16.54
C ALA A 515 -29.27 29.22 15.65
N GLY A 516 -29.97 28.15 16.01
CA GLY A 516 -29.98 26.89 15.25
C GLY A 516 -28.79 25.94 15.49
N TRP A 517 -27.95 26.15 16.51
CA TRP A 517 -26.84 25.24 16.82
C TRP A 517 -27.32 23.79 17.09
N ARG A 518 -28.46 23.60 17.76
CA ARG A 518 -29.06 22.28 18.01
C ARG A 518 -29.38 21.55 16.71
N LEU A 519 -29.99 22.26 15.76
CA LEU A 519 -30.29 21.71 14.44
C LEU A 519 -29.01 21.28 13.72
N ARG A 520 -27.96 22.10 13.76
CA ARG A 520 -26.66 21.75 13.14
C ARG A 520 -26.03 20.52 13.80
N VAL A 521 -26.04 20.44 15.12
CA VAL A 521 -25.55 19.26 15.87
C VAL A 521 -26.33 18.02 15.47
N VAL A 522 -27.66 18.10 15.41
CA VAL A 522 -28.52 16.99 14.98
C VAL A 522 -28.22 16.60 13.53
N CYS A 523 -28.12 17.56 12.60
CA CYS A 523 -27.78 17.30 11.20
C CYS A 523 -26.42 16.62 11.05
N VAL A 524 -25.41 17.08 11.78
CA VAL A 524 -24.05 16.50 11.75
C VAL A 524 -24.02 15.14 12.40
N ALA A 525 -24.76 14.93 13.49
CA ALA A 525 -24.89 13.62 14.13
C ALA A 525 -25.59 12.61 13.21
N ILE A 526 -26.67 13.02 12.52
CA ILE A 526 -27.37 12.18 11.54
C ILE A 526 -26.45 11.86 10.36
N LEU A 527 -25.85 12.87 9.73
CA LEU A 527 -24.93 12.67 8.61
C LEU A 527 -23.74 11.79 9.03
N GLY A 528 -23.14 12.05 10.19
CA GLY A 528 -22.05 11.25 10.74
C GLY A 528 -22.45 9.80 10.99
N SER A 529 -23.65 9.55 11.52
CA SER A 529 -24.18 8.21 11.75
C SER A 529 -24.46 7.47 10.44
N LEU A 530 -24.99 8.17 9.42
CA LEU A 530 -25.19 7.61 8.08
C LEU A 530 -23.87 7.26 7.41
N LEU A 531 -22.86 8.14 7.48
CA LEU A 531 -21.53 7.88 6.93
C LEU A 531 -20.83 6.73 7.65
N PHE A 532 -20.93 6.67 8.99
CA PHE A 532 -20.42 5.57 9.78
C PHE A 532 -21.10 4.24 9.41
N GLY A 533 -22.44 4.24 9.33
CA GLY A 533 -23.21 3.06 8.91
C GLY A 533 -22.82 2.59 7.52
N ALA A 534 -22.69 3.51 6.56
CA ALA A 534 -22.23 3.21 5.21
C ALA A 534 -20.80 2.64 5.20
N ALA A 535 -19.86 3.23 5.95
CA ALA A 535 -18.50 2.74 6.07
C ALA A 535 -18.43 1.35 6.71
N ALA A 536 -19.24 1.09 7.75
CA ALA A 536 -19.30 -0.19 8.44
C ALA A 536 -19.94 -1.28 7.57
N ILE A 537 -21.04 -0.97 6.87
CA ILE A 537 -21.68 -1.90 5.92
C ILE A 537 -20.73 -2.22 4.78
N HIS A 538 -20.08 -1.21 4.20
CA HIS A 538 -19.08 -1.40 3.15
C HIS A 538 -17.93 -2.30 3.65
N ALA A 539 -17.33 -1.99 4.80
CA ALA A 539 -16.28 -2.81 5.40
C ALA A 539 -16.71 -4.27 5.63
N GLY A 540 -17.89 -4.47 6.23
CA GLY A 540 -18.41 -5.81 6.56
C GLY A 540 -18.72 -6.63 5.30
N THR A 541 -19.39 -6.02 4.32
CA THR A 541 -19.71 -6.69 3.05
C THR A 541 -18.44 -7.04 2.26
N HIS A 542 -17.43 -6.17 2.26
CA HIS A 542 -16.14 -6.46 1.60
C HIS A 542 -15.36 -7.58 2.27
N LEU A 543 -15.25 -7.58 3.61
CA LEU A 543 -14.57 -8.66 4.32
C LEU A 543 -15.28 -10.01 4.15
N ALA A 544 -16.62 -9.99 4.14
CA ALA A 544 -17.42 -11.18 3.89
C ALA A 544 -17.27 -11.68 2.45
N ALA A 545 -17.35 -10.79 1.45
CA ALA A 545 -17.15 -11.12 0.05
C ALA A 545 -15.75 -11.70 -0.20
N ASP A 546 -14.72 -11.12 0.41
CA ASP A 546 -13.34 -11.57 0.31
C ASP A 546 -13.14 -12.98 0.89
N THR A 547 -13.73 -13.24 2.05
CA THR A 547 -13.69 -14.56 2.70
C THR A 547 -14.44 -15.62 1.88
N ILE A 548 -15.60 -15.27 1.33
CA ILE A 548 -16.38 -16.18 0.48
C ILE A 548 -15.66 -16.44 -0.85
N GLY A 549 -15.09 -15.38 -1.46
CA GLY A 549 -14.29 -15.49 -2.67
C GLY A 549 -13.06 -16.36 -2.49
N TRP A 550 -12.38 -16.26 -1.34
CA TRP A 550 -11.28 -17.14 -0.98
C TRP A 550 -11.71 -18.60 -0.88
N ARG A 551 -12.86 -18.88 -0.24
CA ARG A 551 -13.42 -20.23 -0.17
C ARG A 551 -13.77 -20.78 -1.56
N ALA A 552 -14.27 -19.95 -2.46
CA ALA A 552 -14.52 -20.36 -3.84
C ALA A 552 -13.23 -20.65 -4.60
N TRP A 553 -12.18 -19.84 -4.37
CA TRP A 553 -10.88 -19.99 -5.03
C TRP A 553 -10.11 -21.24 -4.55
N ARG A 554 -10.09 -21.50 -3.24
CA ARG A 554 -9.39 -22.66 -2.64
C ARG A 554 -10.24 -23.94 -2.59
N GLY A 555 -11.55 -23.80 -2.53
CA GLY A 555 -12.49 -24.88 -2.26
C GLY A 555 -12.86 -25.72 -3.49
N PRO A 556 -14.12 -26.21 -3.56
CA PRO A 556 -14.50 -27.22 -4.53
C PRO A 556 -14.49 -26.68 -5.97
N ARG A 557 -14.03 -27.50 -6.93
CA ARG A 557 -14.03 -27.12 -8.36
C ARG A 557 -15.43 -27.31 -8.96
N GLY A 558 -15.81 -26.46 -9.91
CA GLY A 558 -17.04 -26.61 -10.69
C GLY A 558 -18.24 -25.83 -10.10
N PRO A 559 -19.49 -26.33 -10.23
CA PRO A 559 -20.71 -25.57 -9.91
C PRO A 559 -20.81 -25.05 -8.47
N SER A 560 -20.22 -25.77 -7.51
CA SER A 560 -20.21 -25.36 -6.10
C SER A 560 -19.36 -24.11 -5.84
N ALA A 561 -18.28 -23.88 -6.60
CA ALA A 561 -17.54 -22.62 -6.55
C ALA A 561 -18.35 -21.46 -7.14
N ILE A 562 -19.14 -21.69 -8.19
CA ILE A 562 -19.97 -20.66 -8.82
C ILE A 562 -21.01 -20.14 -7.82
N GLY A 563 -21.69 -21.01 -7.07
CA GLY A 563 -22.66 -20.60 -6.05
C GLY A 563 -22.05 -19.77 -4.91
N LEU A 564 -20.78 -20.00 -4.56
CA LEU A 564 -20.04 -19.16 -3.62
C LEU A 564 -19.68 -17.80 -4.25
N LEU A 565 -19.22 -17.79 -5.50
CA LEU A 565 -18.87 -16.55 -6.21
C LEU A 565 -20.10 -15.67 -6.43
N ASP A 566 -21.27 -16.23 -6.71
CA ASP A 566 -22.52 -15.47 -6.80
C ASP A 566 -22.87 -14.78 -5.49
N ARG A 567 -22.61 -15.43 -4.34
CA ARG A 567 -22.76 -14.80 -3.02
C ARG A 567 -21.76 -13.67 -2.83
N ALA A 568 -20.49 -13.88 -3.19
CA ALA A 568 -19.47 -12.83 -3.11
C ALA A 568 -19.81 -11.63 -4.01
N ILE A 569 -20.28 -11.87 -5.24
CA ILE A 569 -20.73 -10.84 -6.18
C ILE A 569 -21.94 -10.07 -5.64
N ARG A 570 -22.91 -10.73 -4.96
CA ARG A 570 -24.03 -10.02 -4.33
C ARG A 570 -23.59 -9.09 -3.20
N LEU A 571 -22.58 -9.47 -2.43
CA LEU A 571 -22.03 -8.65 -1.35
C LEU A 571 -21.16 -7.50 -1.85
N ALA A 572 -20.40 -7.72 -2.93
CA ALA A 572 -19.49 -6.74 -3.51
C ALA A 572 -19.68 -6.64 -5.04
N PRO A 573 -20.82 -6.11 -5.53
CA PRO A 573 -21.20 -6.19 -6.95
C PRO A 573 -20.30 -5.37 -7.88
N ASN A 574 -19.60 -4.38 -7.34
CA ASN A 574 -18.73 -3.47 -8.07
C ASN A 574 -17.28 -3.97 -8.17
N TYR A 575 -16.95 -5.13 -7.61
CA TYR A 575 -15.62 -5.73 -7.75
C TYR A 575 -15.58 -6.68 -8.94
N SER A 576 -14.87 -6.26 -9.99
CA SER A 576 -14.70 -7.06 -11.21
C SER A 576 -14.02 -8.41 -10.96
N PHE A 577 -13.18 -8.50 -9.92
CA PHE A 577 -12.39 -9.68 -9.61
C PHE A 577 -13.25 -10.93 -9.41
N TYR A 578 -14.33 -10.88 -8.62
CA TYR A 578 -15.16 -12.08 -8.38
C TYR A 578 -15.88 -12.57 -9.64
N ARG A 579 -16.27 -11.64 -10.52
CA ARG A 579 -16.86 -11.97 -11.82
C ARG A 579 -15.83 -12.62 -12.73
N PHE A 580 -14.61 -12.09 -12.74
CA PHE A 580 -13.49 -12.69 -13.47
C PHE A 580 -13.18 -14.10 -12.96
N VAL A 581 -13.10 -14.30 -11.64
CA VAL A 581 -12.88 -15.63 -11.05
C VAL A 581 -14.03 -16.59 -11.43
N SER A 582 -15.27 -16.13 -11.44
CA SER A 582 -16.42 -16.94 -11.88
C SER A 582 -16.26 -17.39 -13.33
N GLY A 583 -15.93 -16.46 -14.24
CA GLY A 583 -15.67 -16.78 -15.63
C GLY A 583 -14.50 -17.77 -15.81
N GLU A 584 -13.45 -17.62 -14.99
CA GLU A 584 -12.29 -18.49 -15.00
C GLU A 584 -12.60 -19.90 -14.51
N VAL A 585 -13.45 -20.05 -13.47
CA VAL A 585 -13.94 -21.35 -13.01
C VAL A 585 -14.76 -22.05 -14.09
N CYS A 586 -15.66 -21.33 -14.77
CA CYS A 586 -16.42 -21.88 -15.89
C CYS A 586 -15.49 -22.31 -17.03
N ARG A 587 -14.52 -21.47 -17.40
CA ARG A 587 -13.53 -21.76 -18.46
C ARG A 587 -12.70 -22.99 -18.13
N GLN A 588 -12.13 -23.07 -16.92
CA GLN A 588 -11.31 -24.21 -16.50
C GLN A 588 -12.11 -25.52 -16.43
N THR A 589 -13.38 -25.43 -16.02
CA THR A 589 -14.29 -26.59 -16.03
C THR A 589 -14.53 -27.02 -17.47
N ALA A 590 -14.91 -26.09 -18.36
CA ALA A 590 -15.17 -26.37 -19.76
C ALA A 590 -13.97 -27.02 -20.47
N LEU A 591 -12.76 -26.55 -20.22
CA LEU A 591 -11.54 -27.11 -20.83
C LEU A 591 -11.25 -28.56 -20.43
N LYS A 592 -11.80 -29.04 -19.31
CA LYS A 592 -11.68 -30.43 -18.85
C LYS A 592 -12.89 -31.28 -19.24
N THR A 593 -13.96 -30.65 -19.70
CA THR A 593 -15.17 -31.31 -20.16
C THR A 593 -15.03 -31.70 -21.64
N PRO A 594 -15.47 -32.90 -22.03
CA PRO A 594 -15.61 -33.27 -23.44
C PRO A 594 -16.54 -32.33 -24.21
N ALA A 595 -16.43 -32.30 -25.53
CA ALA A 595 -17.31 -31.49 -26.36
C ALA A 595 -18.77 -31.95 -26.22
N GLY A 596 -19.71 -30.99 -26.13
CA GLY A 596 -21.13 -31.24 -25.92
C GLY A 596 -21.87 -30.01 -25.40
N ALA A 597 -23.19 -30.13 -25.23
CA ALA A 597 -24.06 -29.03 -24.80
C ALA A 597 -23.61 -28.39 -23.46
N PHE A 598 -23.22 -29.22 -22.49
CA PHE A 598 -22.77 -28.74 -21.19
C PHE A 598 -21.50 -27.87 -21.28
N LYS A 599 -20.52 -28.26 -22.12
CA LYS A 599 -19.31 -27.47 -22.35
C LYS A 599 -19.63 -26.15 -23.04
N LEU A 600 -20.54 -26.16 -24.02
CA LEU A 600 -21.00 -24.96 -24.71
C LEU A 600 -21.68 -23.98 -23.73
N ASP A 601 -22.49 -24.49 -22.80
CA ASP A 601 -23.13 -23.64 -21.78
C ASP A 601 -22.11 -23.06 -20.79
N LEU A 602 -21.10 -23.83 -20.39
CA LEU A 602 -19.98 -23.30 -19.59
C LEU A 602 -19.19 -22.21 -20.32
N PHE A 603 -18.99 -22.32 -21.65
CA PHE A 603 -18.38 -21.25 -22.44
C PHE A 603 -19.26 -19.99 -22.47
N LYS A 604 -20.59 -20.13 -22.64
CA LYS A 604 -21.52 -18.99 -22.57
C LYS A 604 -21.47 -18.31 -21.20
N GLU A 605 -21.51 -19.08 -20.11
CA GLU A 605 -21.43 -18.54 -18.75
C GLU A 605 -20.10 -17.84 -18.50
N SER A 606 -18.99 -18.45 -18.95
CA SER A 606 -17.66 -17.87 -18.84
C SER A 606 -17.57 -16.50 -19.52
N VAL A 607 -18.05 -16.42 -20.77
CA VAL A 607 -18.11 -15.16 -21.53
C VAL A 607 -18.98 -14.12 -20.83
N ARG A 608 -20.18 -14.49 -20.36
CA ARG A 608 -21.06 -13.55 -19.63
C ARG A 608 -20.37 -12.99 -18.39
N ALA A 609 -19.69 -13.85 -17.62
CA ALA A 609 -18.99 -13.44 -16.41
C ALA A 609 -17.80 -12.51 -16.72
N PHE A 610 -17.01 -12.81 -17.76
CA PHE A 610 -15.93 -11.94 -18.20
C PHE A 610 -16.43 -10.60 -18.76
N GLN A 611 -17.51 -10.60 -19.56
CA GLN A 611 -18.13 -9.37 -20.05
C GLN A 611 -18.63 -8.50 -18.89
N ALA A 612 -19.21 -9.10 -17.86
CA ALA A 612 -19.61 -8.37 -16.66
C ALA A 612 -18.40 -7.84 -15.85
N ALA A 613 -17.26 -8.54 -15.87
CA ALA A 613 -16.01 -8.02 -15.29
C ALA A 613 -15.44 -6.85 -16.11
N ILE A 614 -15.47 -6.93 -17.45
CA ILE A 614 -15.05 -5.87 -18.38
C ILE A 614 -15.91 -4.63 -18.21
N ALA A 615 -17.22 -4.79 -18.05
CA ALA A 615 -18.15 -3.67 -17.82
C ALA A 615 -17.81 -2.88 -16.54
N LEU A 616 -17.31 -3.56 -15.50
CA LEU A 616 -16.87 -2.92 -14.26
C LEU A 616 -15.45 -2.39 -14.32
N GLN A 617 -14.57 -3.01 -15.11
CA GLN A 617 -13.21 -2.54 -15.28
C GLN A 617 -12.67 -2.85 -16.69
N PRO A 618 -12.84 -1.93 -17.65
CA PRO A 618 -12.56 -2.19 -19.06
C PRO A 618 -11.06 -2.17 -19.40
N PHE A 619 -10.22 -1.66 -18.49
CA PHE A 619 -8.79 -1.45 -18.70
C PHE A 619 -7.92 -2.67 -18.30
N TYR A 620 -8.50 -3.76 -17.81
CA TYR A 620 -7.77 -5.01 -17.58
C TYR A 620 -7.62 -5.79 -18.90
N ALA A 621 -6.42 -5.76 -19.49
CA ALA A 621 -6.09 -6.54 -20.68
C ALA A 621 -6.40 -8.04 -20.51
N ASN A 622 -6.13 -8.59 -19.32
CA ASN A 622 -6.38 -9.99 -18.99
C ASN A 622 -7.85 -10.41 -19.13
N TYR A 623 -8.82 -9.51 -18.93
CA TYR A 623 -10.23 -9.86 -19.07
C TYR A 623 -10.61 -10.05 -20.53
N HIS A 624 -10.08 -9.19 -21.41
CA HIS A 624 -10.24 -9.33 -22.86
C HIS A 624 -9.52 -10.58 -23.37
N ALA A 625 -8.27 -10.81 -22.97
CA ALA A 625 -7.52 -12.00 -23.35
C ALA A 625 -8.22 -13.30 -22.92
N ALA A 626 -8.74 -13.36 -21.69
CA ALA A 626 -9.50 -14.52 -21.22
C ALA A 626 -10.79 -14.75 -22.02
N THR A 627 -11.48 -13.67 -22.41
CA THR A 627 -12.68 -13.74 -23.27
C THR A 627 -12.31 -14.23 -24.68
N GLY A 628 -11.23 -13.70 -25.27
CA GLY A 628 -10.71 -14.11 -26.57
C GLY A 628 -10.32 -15.59 -26.59
N HIS A 629 -9.69 -16.08 -25.52
CA HIS A 629 -9.37 -17.49 -25.37
C HIS A 629 -10.62 -18.38 -25.38
N VAL A 630 -11.71 -17.99 -24.68
CA VAL A 630 -12.95 -18.77 -24.68
C VAL A 630 -13.59 -18.78 -26.08
N TYR A 631 -13.67 -17.63 -26.75
CA TYR A 631 -14.20 -17.58 -28.11
C TYR A 631 -13.35 -18.38 -29.11
N GLY A 632 -12.02 -18.38 -28.97
CA GLY A 632 -11.14 -19.18 -29.82
C GLY A 632 -11.42 -20.69 -29.67
N ARG A 633 -11.55 -21.16 -28.42
CA ARG A 633 -11.91 -22.55 -28.14
C ARG A 633 -13.33 -22.89 -28.60
N TRP A 634 -14.28 -21.98 -28.41
CA TRP A 634 -15.64 -22.14 -28.94
C TRP A 634 -15.60 -22.27 -30.47
N SER A 635 -14.84 -21.39 -31.13
CA SER A 635 -14.69 -21.40 -32.58
C SER A 635 -14.13 -22.71 -33.11
N PHE A 636 -13.12 -23.25 -32.43
CA PHE A 636 -12.48 -24.49 -32.82
C PHE A 636 -13.39 -25.71 -32.59
N GLU A 637 -14.15 -25.73 -31.50
CA GLU A 637 -14.88 -26.94 -31.07
C GLU A 637 -16.36 -26.99 -31.48
N PHE A 638 -17.01 -25.85 -31.76
CA PHE A 638 -18.47 -25.80 -31.98
C PHE A 638 -18.91 -24.94 -33.16
N ASP A 639 -18.38 -23.72 -33.31
CA ASP A 639 -18.94 -22.74 -34.26
C ASP A 639 -17.87 -21.76 -34.76
N ALA A 640 -17.36 -21.99 -35.97
CA ALA A 640 -16.32 -21.18 -36.59
C ALA A 640 -16.67 -19.68 -36.71
N SER A 641 -17.96 -19.29 -36.65
CA SER A 641 -18.38 -17.88 -36.67
C SER A 641 -17.93 -17.09 -35.43
N LYS A 642 -17.42 -17.77 -34.38
CA LYS A 642 -16.90 -17.12 -33.17
C LYS A 642 -15.44 -16.65 -33.30
N LEU A 643 -14.71 -17.08 -34.33
CA LEU A 643 -13.33 -16.67 -34.55
C LEU A 643 -13.13 -15.14 -34.59
N PRO A 644 -13.97 -14.35 -35.29
CA PRO A 644 -13.81 -12.89 -35.32
C PRO A 644 -13.95 -12.26 -33.93
N LEU A 645 -14.81 -12.80 -33.06
CA LEU A 645 -14.95 -12.34 -31.68
C LEU A 645 -13.71 -12.65 -30.84
N ALA A 646 -13.08 -13.81 -31.07
CA ALA A 646 -11.84 -14.16 -30.42
C ALA A 646 -10.72 -13.16 -30.77
N ILE A 647 -10.56 -12.88 -32.07
CA ILE A 647 -9.57 -11.95 -32.61
C ILE A 647 -9.81 -10.54 -32.05
N ASP A 648 -11.03 -10.02 -32.13
CA ASP A 648 -11.39 -8.69 -31.63
C ASP A 648 -11.04 -8.52 -30.13
N HIS A 649 -11.33 -9.53 -29.30
CA HIS A 649 -10.98 -9.48 -27.89
C HIS A 649 -9.47 -9.53 -27.63
N TYR A 650 -8.70 -10.33 -28.39
CA TYR A 650 -7.23 -10.28 -28.29
C TYR A 650 -6.66 -8.97 -28.78
N GLU A 651 -7.17 -8.39 -29.87
CA GLU A 651 -6.76 -7.09 -30.36
C GLU A 651 -7.03 -5.98 -29.34
N LYS A 652 -8.18 -6.03 -28.65
CA LYS A 652 -8.48 -5.16 -27.49
C LYS A 652 -7.50 -5.36 -26.35
N ALA A 653 -7.17 -6.62 -26.01
CA ALA A 653 -6.18 -6.92 -24.98
C ALA A 653 -4.79 -6.36 -25.33
N LEU A 654 -4.35 -6.53 -26.57
CA LEU A 654 -3.08 -6.04 -27.09
C LEU A 654 -3.05 -4.52 -27.27
N LYS A 655 -4.20 -3.87 -27.48
CA LYS A 655 -4.28 -2.40 -27.43
C LYS A 655 -4.04 -1.87 -26.01
N LEU A 656 -4.47 -2.63 -24.98
CA LEU A 656 -4.26 -2.28 -23.56
C LEU A 656 -2.86 -2.67 -23.04
N SER A 657 -2.30 -3.77 -23.53
CA SER A 657 -0.95 -4.25 -23.20
C SER A 657 -0.17 -4.60 -24.48
N PRO A 658 0.36 -3.57 -25.18
CA PRO A 658 0.98 -3.75 -26.49
C PRO A 658 2.18 -4.66 -26.48
N ASN A 659 2.92 -4.71 -25.38
CA ASN A 659 4.17 -5.45 -25.29
C ASN A 659 4.01 -6.87 -24.72
N ASN A 660 2.78 -7.34 -24.51
CA ASN A 660 2.52 -8.65 -23.93
C ASN A 660 2.67 -9.77 -24.98
N VAL A 661 3.80 -10.46 -24.97
CA VAL A 661 4.09 -11.55 -25.93
C VAL A 661 3.22 -12.77 -25.68
N ASP A 662 2.82 -13.01 -24.42
CA ASP A 662 1.91 -14.09 -24.03
C ASP A 662 0.55 -13.98 -24.74
N MET A 663 -0.04 -12.79 -24.73
CA MET A 663 -1.32 -12.51 -25.40
C MET A 663 -1.20 -12.58 -26.93
N ARG A 664 -0.04 -12.22 -27.50
CA ARG A 664 0.21 -12.34 -28.95
C ARG A 664 0.34 -13.80 -29.37
N ASP A 665 1.07 -14.58 -28.59
CA ASP A 665 1.23 -16.02 -28.79
C ASP A 665 -0.11 -16.76 -28.63
N ASP A 666 -0.94 -16.33 -27.67
CA ASP A 666 -2.31 -16.85 -27.51
C ASP A 666 -3.18 -16.55 -28.75
N LEU A 667 -3.13 -15.33 -29.29
CA LEU A 667 -3.83 -14.97 -30.54
C LEU A 667 -3.30 -15.78 -31.74
N ALA A 668 -1.97 -15.92 -31.85
CA ALA A 668 -1.35 -16.71 -32.91
C ALA A 668 -1.80 -18.17 -32.86
N GLN A 669 -1.89 -18.77 -31.68
CA GLN A 669 -2.41 -20.13 -31.51
C GLN A 669 -3.86 -20.23 -31.99
N VAL A 670 -4.73 -19.29 -31.62
CA VAL A 670 -6.13 -19.27 -32.08
C VAL A 670 -6.23 -19.16 -33.59
N LEU A 671 -5.40 -18.33 -34.23
CA LEU A 671 -5.35 -18.18 -35.68
C LEU A 671 -4.86 -19.47 -36.36
N LEU A 672 -3.85 -20.12 -35.79
CA LEU A 672 -3.31 -21.37 -36.29
C LEU A 672 -4.33 -22.52 -36.19
N ASP A 673 -5.04 -22.62 -35.07
CA ASP A 673 -6.11 -23.60 -34.84
C ASP A 673 -7.27 -23.39 -35.82
N ALA A 674 -7.52 -22.14 -36.22
CA ALA A 674 -8.51 -21.78 -37.23
C ALA A 674 -8.03 -21.94 -38.68
N GLY A 675 -6.85 -22.51 -38.91
CA GLY A 675 -6.32 -22.73 -40.26
C GLY A 675 -5.83 -21.45 -40.96
N ARG A 676 -5.45 -20.41 -40.21
CA ARG A 676 -4.92 -19.14 -40.72
C ARG A 676 -3.43 -18.97 -40.37
N PRO A 677 -2.52 -19.84 -40.86
CA PRO A 677 -1.12 -19.83 -40.47
C PRO A 677 -0.37 -18.57 -40.91
N ALA A 678 -0.76 -17.93 -42.01
CA ALA A 678 -0.15 -16.66 -42.45
C ALA A 678 -0.42 -15.51 -41.46
N ASP A 679 -1.65 -15.41 -40.96
CA ASP A 679 -2.01 -14.41 -39.94
C ASP A 679 -1.35 -14.74 -38.59
N ALA A 680 -1.26 -16.03 -38.25
CA ALA A 680 -0.53 -16.47 -37.07
C ALA A 680 0.95 -16.08 -37.16
N LEU A 681 1.60 -16.26 -38.32
CA LEU A 681 3.00 -15.88 -38.54
C LEU A 681 3.24 -14.41 -38.23
N ALA A 682 2.37 -13.52 -38.73
CA ALA A 682 2.49 -12.09 -38.48
C ALA A 682 2.42 -11.73 -36.98
N GLN A 683 1.66 -12.47 -36.17
CA GLN A 683 1.60 -12.25 -34.72
C GLN A 683 2.84 -12.81 -34.00
N VAL A 684 3.30 -14.01 -34.37
CA VAL A 684 4.49 -14.63 -33.77
C VAL A 684 5.76 -13.85 -34.12
N GLU A 685 5.88 -13.30 -35.33
CA GLU A 685 7.00 -12.44 -35.70
C GLU A 685 7.03 -11.15 -34.87
N LYS A 686 5.87 -10.53 -34.63
CA LYS A 686 5.77 -9.38 -33.71
C LYS A 686 6.13 -9.78 -32.28
N SER A 687 5.74 -10.96 -31.84
CA SER A 687 6.08 -11.50 -30.52
C SER A 687 7.60 -11.69 -30.40
N ALA A 688 8.22 -12.32 -31.39
CA ALA A 688 9.66 -12.57 -31.45
C ALA A 688 10.48 -11.26 -31.59
N ALA A 689 9.93 -10.23 -32.22
CA ALA A 689 10.58 -8.92 -32.28
C ALA A 689 10.59 -8.20 -30.91
N ILE A 690 9.61 -8.48 -30.05
CA ILE A 690 9.55 -7.93 -28.69
C ILE A 690 10.45 -8.71 -27.74
N ASP A 691 10.35 -10.04 -27.78
CA ASP A 691 11.25 -10.92 -27.05
C ASP A 691 11.70 -12.10 -27.92
N PRO A 692 12.91 -12.00 -28.51
CA PRO A 692 13.50 -13.08 -29.28
C PRO A 692 13.77 -14.36 -28.46
N GLY A 693 13.95 -14.24 -27.14
CA GLY A 693 14.29 -15.34 -26.26
C GLY A 693 13.09 -16.15 -25.77
N TYR A 694 11.86 -15.73 -26.06
CA TYR A 694 10.69 -16.39 -25.49
C TYR A 694 10.45 -17.78 -26.09
N LYS A 695 10.70 -18.83 -25.28
CA LYS A 695 10.62 -20.24 -25.72
C LYS A 695 9.27 -20.64 -26.29
N ARG A 696 8.17 -20.04 -25.81
CA ARG A 696 6.83 -20.30 -26.35
C ARG A 696 6.70 -19.75 -27.77
N THR A 697 7.12 -18.51 -27.98
CA THR A 697 7.12 -17.86 -29.30
C THR A 697 7.96 -18.64 -30.29
N GLN A 698 9.15 -19.10 -29.91
CA GLN A 698 10.01 -19.88 -30.81
C GLN A 698 9.39 -21.22 -31.21
N ARG A 699 8.71 -21.91 -30.28
CA ARG A 699 7.96 -23.14 -30.58
C ARG A 699 6.79 -22.87 -31.53
N LEU A 700 6.02 -21.81 -31.28
CA LEU A 700 4.93 -21.40 -32.16
C LEU A 700 5.44 -21.00 -33.55
N LEU A 701 6.58 -20.32 -33.64
CA LEU A 701 7.17 -19.91 -34.92
C LEU A 701 7.55 -21.13 -35.75
N ALA A 702 8.15 -22.15 -35.13
CA ALA A 702 8.48 -23.41 -35.80
C ALA A 702 7.22 -24.14 -36.31
N GLU A 703 6.19 -24.24 -35.48
CA GLU A 703 4.92 -24.88 -35.84
C GLU A 703 4.20 -24.13 -36.97
N VAL A 704 4.11 -22.80 -36.90
CA VAL A 704 3.49 -21.98 -37.94
C VAL A 704 4.22 -22.14 -39.28
N ARG A 705 5.56 -22.12 -39.27
CA ARG A 705 6.37 -22.33 -40.47
C ARG A 705 6.15 -23.72 -41.08
N LYS A 706 6.08 -24.75 -40.24
CA LYS A 706 5.79 -26.13 -40.69
C LYS A 706 4.43 -26.24 -41.38
N ARG A 707 3.39 -25.58 -40.83
CA ARG A 707 2.06 -25.55 -41.45
C ARG A 707 2.05 -24.78 -42.78
N LEU A 708 2.84 -23.72 -42.90
CA LEU A 708 2.99 -22.96 -44.15
C LEU A 708 3.75 -23.74 -45.23
N SER A 709 4.74 -24.55 -44.86
CA SER A 709 5.52 -25.36 -45.81
C SER A 709 4.80 -26.64 -46.28
N GLY A 710 3.61 -26.93 -45.76
CA GLY A 710 2.82 -28.10 -46.14
C GLY A 710 3.38 -29.45 -45.64
N ASP A 711 4.36 -29.43 -44.75
CA ASP A 711 5.06 -30.65 -44.30
C ASP A 711 4.30 -31.33 -43.16
N GLN A 712 3.29 -32.15 -43.50
CA GLN A 712 2.47 -32.92 -42.57
C GLN A 712 3.15 -34.19 -42.01
N ARG A 713 4.48 -34.29 -41.99
CA ARG A 713 5.15 -35.43 -41.34
C ARG A 713 5.35 -35.15 -39.85
N GLY A 714 4.60 -35.84 -39.00
CA GLY A 714 4.69 -35.78 -37.54
C GLY A 714 6.05 -36.24 -37.00
N PRO A 715 6.34 -36.03 -35.70
CA PRO A 715 7.51 -36.62 -35.05
C PRO A 715 7.50 -38.16 -35.12
#